data_AF-A0A0J9WRM1-F1
#
_entry.id   AF-A0A0J9WRM1-F1
#
_cell.length_a   1.000
_cell.length_b   1.000
_cell.length_c   1.000
_cell.angle_alpha   90.00
_cell.angle_beta   90.00
_cell.angle_gamma   90.00
#
_symmetry.space_group_name_H-M   'P 1'
#
loop_
_entity.id
_entity.type
_entity.pdbx_description
1 polymer ?
#
loop_
_entity_poly.entity_id
_entity_poly.type
_entity_poly.pdbx_seq_one_letter_code
_entity_poly.pdbx_strand_id
1 'polypeptide(L)'
;MGMGVWFAARFEKEESIPMFKAAFNNMSELASNMDFEPFGSRPMDPRDGIGNEVFWAPIAPPFYDMLPDYRKTGVASQPGEVEEIDEFLKTQEQESGIPMLWSFPALSYDQQDAIGDHENGFHVTDSVAEMKAQILLNLRCNAKLDIQKSYPYDRTCCTDYGQKSFIQIILVTLGILYVGGAAITEIIALRSSEAPKWAIFNLDVATFVTGLLACYWADRTQSFAKGSKEYNMFDFNLMSALCFIVGFAFMTKSKPPPPRPGAAPAAAPATLDDAKPLSRDQTDEWKGWMQALILVYHWTGASRDLNIYVGIRLLVAAYLFQTGFGHGVFFSSKKDFSFKRVAAVLLRLNLLSCALPFFMNTDYMFYYFAPLVSFWFLIIYALFAIGQKYNDNTWALMGKIAVSAAICPGAMLWTPVLQWVFDALNMVFRIEWDLHEWQFRLGLDGLIVYVGIIMGVASVRTKLYNKILTQSYGLAGVAGILSIPLYWWVAVSSAETKQDYTALHPVFSFIPIMGFIAARNMFPAARTWYSRTFAWIGRCSLETFTLQFHILLAADTKGLLLLDIFKGDGSLLCDRWRSLIIIVPVFLWISSRVADATGGMVKLLTKDWAAQEQEEQYDVEAKADAEPLMSGNMLSGFTRHMPSKSSWANNLKLRMLGLFVLLWTLNLFY
;
A
#
# COMPACT_ATOMS: atom_id res chain seq x y z
N MET A 1 -20.07 30.47 -16.57
CA MET A 1 -20.46 30.95 -17.93
C MET A 1 -19.38 30.51 -18.90
N GLY A 2 -19.73 29.86 -20.01
CA GLY A 2 -18.76 29.48 -21.05
C GLY A 2 -18.46 30.68 -21.95
N MET A 3 -17.18 30.99 -22.18
CA MET A 3 -16.72 32.19 -22.89
C MET A 3 -15.85 31.81 -24.09
N GLY A 4 -15.80 32.66 -25.12
CA GLY A 4 -14.83 32.53 -26.21
C GLY A 4 -15.45 32.07 -27.53
N VAL A 5 -15.70 30.78 -27.70
CA VAL A 5 -16.05 30.20 -29.02
C VAL A 5 -17.35 30.76 -29.61
N TRP A 6 -18.44 30.80 -28.85
CA TRP A 6 -19.73 31.33 -29.34
C TRP A 6 -19.69 32.84 -29.60
N PHE A 7 -18.80 33.56 -28.91
CA PHE A 7 -18.62 34.99 -29.10
C PHE A 7 -17.76 35.26 -30.34
N ALA A 8 -16.61 34.60 -30.43
CA ALA A 8 -15.75 34.61 -31.60
C ALA A 8 -16.56 34.23 -32.84
N ALA A 9 -17.39 33.17 -32.76
CA ALA A 9 -18.23 32.63 -33.84
C ALA A 9 -19.21 33.64 -34.49
N ARG A 10 -19.41 34.84 -33.92
CA ARG A 10 -20.34 35.86 -34.43
C ARG A 10 -19.67 36.99 -35.20
N PHE A 11 -18.34 37.10 -35.17
CA PHE A 11 -17.60 38.25 -35.69
C PHE A 11 -16.42 37.80 -36.55
N GLU A 12 -15.99 38.63 -37.51
CA GLU A 12 -14.78 38.34 -38.29
C GLU A 12 -13.53 38.40 -37.40
N LYS A 13 -12.43 37.77 -37.83
CA LYS A 13 -11.17 37.61 -37.05
C LYS A 13 -10.76 38.90 -36.34
N GLU A 14 -10.66 40.00 -37.08
CA GLU A 14 -10.18 41.29 -36.60
C GLU A 14 -11.19 42.03 -35.70
N GLU A 15 -12.47 41.69 -35.77
CA GLU A 15 -13.54 42.30 -34.97
C GLU A 15 -13.84 41.52 -33.68
N SER A 16 -13.58 40.21 -33.68
CA SER A 16 -13.91 39.29 -32.59
C SER A 16 -13.27 39.69 -31.25
N ILE A 17 -11.97 40.02 -31.25
CA ILE A 17 -11.21 40.37 -30.04
C ILE A 17 -11.63 41.73 -29.45
N PRO A 18 -11.68 42.85 -30.21
CA PRO A 18 -12.16 44.12 -29.67
C PRO A 18 -13.57 44.03 -29.10
N MET A 19 -14.47 43.33 -29.79
CA MET A 19 -15.83 43.14 -29.31
C MET A 19 -15.88 42.25 -28.06
N PHE A 20 -15.04 41.23 -27.98
CA PHE A 20 -14.96 40.36 -26.80
C PHE A 20 -14.49 41.16 -25.58
N LYS A 21 -13.43 41.96 -25.75
CA LYS A 21 -12.92 42.85 -24.69
C LYS A 21 -14.00 43.82 -24.21
N ALA A 22 -14.74 44.45 -25.12
CA ALA A 22 -15.84 45.35 -24.76
C ALA A 22 -16.97 44.63 -23.99
N ALA A 23 -17.36 43.43 -24.44
CA ALA A 23 -18.38 42.62 -23.77
C ALA A 23 -17.92 42.14 -22.38
N PHE A 24 -16.67 41.69 -22.27
CA PHE A 24 -16.04 41.27 -21.03
C PHE A 24 -15.99 42.42 -20.01
N ASN A 25 -15.60 43.62 -20.43
CA ASN A 25 -15.53 44.79 -19.54
C ASN A 25 -16.91 45.17 -19.00
N ASN A 26 -17.95 45.13 -19.84
CA ASN A 26 -19.32 45.41 -19.39
C ASN A 26 -19.83 44.35 -18.40
N MET A 27 -19.58 43.07 -18.68
CA MET A 27 -19.98 41.99 -17.76
C MET A 27 -19.17 41.98 -16.46
N SER A 28 -17.89 42.34 -16.52
CA SER A 28 -17.04 42.41 -15.32
C SER A 28 -17.41 43.59 -14.43
N GLU A 29 -17.79 44.74 -15.01
CA GLU A 29 -18.35 45.86 -14.25
C GLU A 29 -19.64 45.44 -13.52
N LEU A 30 -20.55 44.71 -14.19
CA LEU A 30 -21.73 44.14 -13.55
C LEU A 30 -21.39 43.14 -12.44
N ALA A 31 -20.36 42.30 -12.65
CA ALA A 31 -19.93 41.32 -11.67
C ALA A 31 -19.21 41.94 -10.47
N SER A 32 -18.44 43.01 -10.67
CA SER A 32 -17.78 43.76 -9.60
C SER A 32 -18.76 44.46 -8.65
N ASN A 33 -19.98 44.73 -9.12
CA ASN A 33 -21.07 45.26 -8.30
C ASN A 33 -21.80 44.16 -7.50
N MET A 34 -21.49 42.88 -7.74
CA MET A 34 -21.99 41.79 -6.91
C MET A 34 -21.00 41.57 -5.77
N ASP A 35 -21.48 41.51 -4.52
CA ASP A 35 -20.68 41.23 -3.32
C ASP A 35 -20.22 39.75 -3.28
N PHE A 36 -19.48 39.30 -4.29
CA PHE A 36 -18.78 38.02 -4.26
C PHE A 36 -17.42 38.21 -3.59
N GLU A 37 -17.13 37.36 -2.63
CA GLU A 37 -15.79 37.35 -2.06
C GLU A 37 -14.79 36.70 -3.01
N PRO A 38 -13.50 37.09 -2.95
CA PRO A 38 -12.48 36.48 -3.79
C PRO A 38 -12.40 34.96 -3.60
N PHE A 39 -12.35 34.21 -4.71
CA PHE A 39 -12.23 32.76 -4.68
C PHE A 39 -11.00 32.29 -3.88
N GLY A 40 -11.19 31.32 -2.99
CA GLY A 40 -10.13 30.76 -2.16
C GLY A 40 -9.74 31.59 -0.93
N SER A 41 -10.40 32.73 -0.69
CA SER A 41 -10.18 33.55 0.53
C SER A 41 -10.78 32.94 1.80
N ARG A 42 -11.73 32.00 1.66
CA ARG A 42 -12.39 31.31 2.76
C ARG A 42 -12.17 29.79 2.66
N PRO A 43 -12.09 29.09 3.80
CA PRO A 43 -12.24 27.63 3.81
C PRO A 43 -13.65 27.25 3.32
N MET A 44 -13.79 26.03 2.79
CA MET A 44 -15.10 25.52 2.38
C MET A 44 -16.06 25.45 3.58
N ASP A 45 -17.23 26.04 3.42
CA ASP A 45 -18.33 25.97 4.38
C ASP A 45 -18.91 24.54 4.45
N PRO A 46 -19.14 24.00 5.65
CA PRO A 46 -19.71 22.67 5.85
C PRO A 46 -21.07 22.37 5.21
N ARG A 47 -21.86 23.39 4.87
CA ARG A 47 -23.21 23.28 4.33
C ARG A 47 -23.27 23.52 2.83
N ASP A 48 -22.46 24.45 2.33
CA ASP A 48 -22.53 24.97 0.96
C ASP A 48 -21.18 24.91 0.19
N GLY A 49 -20.14 24.27 0.73
CA GLY A 49 -18.82 24.25 0.13
C GLY A 49 -18.27 25.67 -0.01
N ILE A 50 -17.86 26.09 -1.19
CA ILE A 50 -17.44 27.49 -1.39
C ILE A 50 -18.60 28.50 -1.46
N GLY A 51 -19.86 28.07 -1.42
CA GLY A 51 -21.02 28.95 -1.48
C GLY A 51 -21.50 29.23 -2.91
N ASN A 52 -22.19 30.37 -3.09
CA ASN A 52 -22.65 30.82 -4.40
C ASN A 52 -21.53 31.57 -5.10
N GLU A 53 -21.06 31.02 -6.20
CA GLU A 53 -19.93 31.53 -6.96
C GLU A 53 -20.31 31.70 -8.43
N VAL A 54 -19.71 32.69 -9.07
CA VAL A 54 -19.82 32.89 -10.53
C VAL A 54 -18.46 32.66 -11.14
N PHE A 55 -18.34 31.55 -11.85
CA PHE A 55 -17.13 31.21 -12.58
C PHE A 55 -17.22 31.55 -14.06
N TRP A 56 -16.13 32.02 -14.62
CA TRP A 56 -15.92 32.07 -16.06
C TRP A 56 -15.10 30.88 -16.51
N ALA A 57 -15.58 30.19 -17.54
CA ALA A 57 -14.95 28.99 -18.08
C ALA A 57 -14.34 29.34 -19.45
N PRO A 58 -13.01 29.51 -19.52
CA PRO A 58 -12.29 29.58 -20.79
C PRO A 58 -12.43 28.26 -21.57
N ILE A 59 -12.12 28.30 -22.87
CA ILE A 59 -12.27 27.14 -23.76
C ILE A 59 -10.91 26.85 -24.40
N ALA A 60 -10.55 25.58 -24.48
CA ALA A 60 -9.30 25.19 -25.14
C ALA A 60 -9.35 25.53 -26.64
N PRO A 61 -8.24 25.99 -27.24
CA PRO A 61 -8.14 26.14 -28.69
C PRO A 61 -8.49 24.83 -29.41
N PRO A 62 -9.21 24.87 -30.54
CA PRO A 62 -9.49 23.69 -31.32
C PRO A 62 -8.22 23.24 -32.05
N PHE A 63 -8.17 21.97 -32.44
CA PHE A 63 -7.11 21.50 -33.34
C PHE A 63 -7.40 21.96 -34.77
N TYR A 64 -6.91 23.14 -35.12
CA TYR A 64 -7.18 23.81 -36.39
C TYR A 64 -6.95 22.91 -37.63
N ASP A 65 -5.91 22.07 -37.61
CA ASP A 65 -5.59 21.16 -38.71
C ASP A 65 -6.64 20.06 -38.93
N MET A 66 -7.36 19.67 -37.87
CA MET A 66 -8.36 18.61 -37.89
C MET A 66 -9.78 19.12 -38.18
N LEU A 67 -9.99 20.43 -38.18
CA LEU A 67 -11.29 21.01 -38.51
C LEU A 67 -11.64 20.69 -39.98
N PRO A 68 -12.92 20.45 -40.30
CA PRO A 68 -13.35 20.32 -41.70
C PRO A 68 -13.02 21.56 -42.53
N ASP A 69 -12.76 21.40 -43.83
CA ASP A 69 -12.36 22.52 -44.70
C ASP A 69 -13.40 23.65 -44.77
N TYR A 70 -14.69 23.32 -44.62
CA TYR A 70 -15.77 24.31 -44.55
C TYR A 70 -15.72 25.16 -43.26
N ARG A 71 -15.00 24.70 -42.22
CA ARG A 71 -14.77 25.43 -40.97
C ARG A 71 -13.46 26.19 -41.00
N LYS A 72 -12.42 25.73 -41.73
CA LYS A 72 -11.12 26.41 -41.84
C LYS A 72 -11.19 27.83 -42.42
N THR A 73 -12.28 28.18 -43.08
CA THR A 73 -12.54 29.51 -43.64
C THR A 73 -13.62 30.29 -42.85
N GLY A 74 -14.15 29.70 -41.79
CA GLY A 74 -15.21 30.24 -40.95
C GLY A 74 -14.70 30.93 -39.68
N VAL A 75 -15.55 30.91 -38.64
CA VAL A 75 -15.38 31.73 -37.44
C VAL A 75 -14.90 30.91 -36.24
N ALA A 76 -14.00 31.45 -35.40
CA ALA A 76 -13.31 30.73 -34.33
C ALA A 76 -12.43 29.57 -34.82
N SER A 77 -11.96 29.65 -36.07
CA SER A 77 -11.29 28.56 -36.78
C SER A 77 -9.96 28.95 -37.42
N GLN A 78 -9.54 30.21 -37.23
CA GLN A 78 -8.20 30.65 -37.58
C GLN A 78 -7.26 30.43 -36.39
N PRO A 79 -6.04 29.89 -36.62
CA PRO A 79 -5.02 29.83 -35.58
C PRO A 79 -4.78 31.20 -34.94
N GLY A 80 -4.80 31.25 -33.60
CA GLY A 80 -4.56 32.46 -32.81
C GLY A 80 -5.82 33.16 -32.28
N GLU A 81 -7.00 32.94 -32.85
CA GLU A 81 -8.22 33.64 -32.40
C GLU A 81 -8.62 33.28 -30.96
N VAL A 82 -8.60 31.99 -30.61
CA VAL A 82 -9.00 31.54 -29.27
C VAL A 82 -7.87 31.78 -28.28
N GLU A 83 -6.62 31.64 -28.72
CA GLU A 83 -5.42 31.91 -27.93
C GLU A 83 -5.32 33.37 -27.51
N GLU A 84 -5.66 34.32 -28.39
CA GLU A 84 -5.68 35.75 -28.06
C GLU A 84 -6.78 36.09 -27.04
N ILE A 85 -7.93 35.40 -27.10
CA ILE A 85 -8.99 35.51 -26.08
C ILE A 85 -8.47 34.98 -24.74
N ASP A 86 -7.87 33.79 -24.73
CA ASP A 86 -7.33 33.17 -23.52
C ASP A 86 -6.19 33.99 -22.92
N GLU A 87 -5.32 34.58 -23.73
CA GLU A 87 -4.26 35.49 -23.28
C GLU A 87 -4.86 36.75 -22.63
N PHE A 88 -5.88 37.35 -23.25
CA PHE A 88 -6.60 38.46 -22.65
C PHE A 88 -7.26 38.06 -21.31
N LEU A 89 -7.95 36.92 -21.25
CA LEU A 89 -8.57 36.42 -20.03
C LEU A 89 -7.54 36.23 -18.89
N LYS A 90 -6.33 35.74 -19.20
CA LYS A 90 -5.25 35.63 -18.21
C LYS A 90 -4.81 36.99 -17.66
N THR A 91 -4.74 38.02 -18.50
CA THR A 91 -4.40 39.38 -18.03
C THR A 91 -5.50 39.96 -17.12
N GLN A 92 -6.76 39.60 -17.37
CA GLN A 92 -7.90 40.17 -16.64
C GLN A 92 -8.26 39.42 -15.36
N GLU A 93 -7.72 38.22 -15.12
CA GLU A 93 -8.04 37.42 -13.93
C GLU A 93 -7.72 38.17 -12.62
N GLN A 94 -6.63 38.94 -12.58
CA GLN A 94 -6.27 39.73 -11.40
C GLN A 94 -7.03 41.07 -11.30
N GLU A 95 -7.36 41.69 -12.43
CA GLU A 95 -7.98 43.03 -12.48
C GLU A 95 -9.50 42.98 -12.26
N SER A 96 -10.17 41.97 -12.81
CA SER A 96 -11.63 41.83 -12.75
C SER A 96 -12.15 41.24 -11.45
N GLY A 97 -11.30 40.54 -10.68
CA GLY A 97 -11.70 39.83 -9.46
C GLY A 97 -12.60 38.61 -9.71
N ILE A 98 -12.81 38.20 -10.97
CA ILE A 98 -13.71 37.10 -11.34
C ILE A 98 -12.91 35.80 -11.48
N PRO A 99 -13.31 34.71 -10.80
CA PRO A 99 -12.56 33.46 -10.86
C PRO A 99 -12.71 32.75 -12.21
N MET A 100 -11.57 32.37 -12.78
CA MET A 100 -11.46 31.67 -14.06
C MET A 100 -11.24 30.17 -13.83
N LEU A 101 -12.03 29.32 -14.50
CA LEU A 101 -11.91 27.85 -14.44
C LEU A 101 -10.90 27.35 -15.48
N TRP A 102 -9.62 27.69 -15.31
CA TRP A 102 -8.54 27.21 -16.18
C TRP A 102 -8.36 25.68 -16.16
N SER A 103 -8.93 25.00 -15.16
CA SER A 103 -9.00 23.54 -15.13
C SER A 103 -9.84 22.95 -16.26
N PHE A 104 -10.82 23.67 -16.82
CA PHE A 104 -11.65 23.20 -17.93
C PHE A 104 -10.87 23.07 -19.25
N PRO A 105 -10.21 24.12 -19.76
CA PRO A 105 -9.40 24.00 -20.96
C PRO A 105 -8.20 23.08 -20.76
N ALA A 106 -7.63 23.01 -19.55
CA ALA A 106 -6.51 22.11 -19.23
C ALA A 106 -6.82 20.62 -19.44
N LEU A 107 -8.10 20.20 -19.37
CA LEU A 107 -8.49 18.81 -19.63
C LEU A 107 -8.46 18.42 -21.11
N SER A 108 -8.37 19.39 -22.03
CA SER A 108 -8.37 19.14 -23.48
C SER A 108 -7.19 19.80 -24.21
N TYR A 109 -6.38 20.58 -23.49
CA TYR A 109 -5.23 21.28 -24.04
C TYR A 109 -4.21 20.27 -24.59
N ASP A 110 -3.83 20.42 -25.88
CA ASP A 110 -2.91 19.52 -26.59
C ASP A 110 -3.29 18.03 -26.59
N GLN A 111 -4.53 17.68 -26.22
CA GLN A 111 -5.05 16.31 -26.22
C GLN A 111 -6.11 16.12 -27.32
N GLN A 112 -5.68 15.60 -28.47
CA GLN A 112 -6.58 15.36 -29.62
C GLN A 112 -7.71 14.38 -29.29
N ASP A 113 -7.40 13.32 -28.54
CA ASP A 113 -8.35 12.30 -28.12
C ASP A 113 -9.38 12.81 -27.09
N ALA A 114 -9.16 14.00 -26.52
CA ALA A 114 -10.13 14.63 -25.62
C ALA A 114 -11.32 15.24 -26.38
N ILE A 115 -11.22 15.39 -27.70
CA ILE A 115 -12.28 15.91 -28.57
C ILE A 115 -13.08 14.74 -29.12
N GLY A 116 -14.37 14.66 -28.75
CA GLY A 116 -15.26 13.57 -29.16
C GLY A 116 -15.88 13.77 -30.54
N ASP A 117 -16.11 15.02 -30.93
CA ASP A 117 -16.66 15.36 -32.24
C ASP A 117 -15.67 16.25 -33.02
N HIS A 118 -14.98 15.62 -33.98
CA HIS A 118 -14.03 16.30 -34.86
C HIS A 118 -14.70 17.20 -35.90
N GLU A 119 -16.02 17.10 -36.14
CA GLU A 119 -16.72 18.00 -37.06
C GLU A 119 -16.78 19.43 -36.53
N ASN A 120 -16.95 19.56 -35.21
CA ASN A 120 -17.05 20.86 -34.55
C ASN A 120 -15.74 21.32 -33.88
N GLY A 121 -14.88 20.39 -33.46
CA GLY A 121 -13.56 20.65 -32.88
C GLY A 121 -13.55 21.20 -31.44
N PHE A 122 -14.72 21.35 -30.82
CA PHE A 122 -14.89 21.97 -29.49
C PHE A 122 -15.61 21.06 -28.49
N HIS A 123 -16.33 20.06 -28.98
CA HIS A 123 -17.04 19.12 -28.13
C HIS A 123 -16.08 18.06 -27.63
N VAL A 124 -15.84 18.11 -26.33
CA VAL A 124 -15.03 17.13 -25.63
C VAL A 124 -15.78 15.80 -25.50
N THR A 125 -15.05 14.71 -25.28
CA THR A 125 -15.62 13.40 -24.97
C THR A 125 -16.44 13.42 -23.69
N ASP A 126 -17.35 12.44 -23.55
CA ASP A 126 -18.22 12.32 -22.36
C ASP A 126 -17.42 12.22 -21.06
N SER A 127 -16.25 11.56 -21.07
CA SER A 127 -15.38 11.45 -19.90
C SER A 127 -14.81 12.80 -19.46
N VAL A 128 -14.39 13.64 -20.41
CA VAL A 128 -13.89 14.99 -20.13
C VAL A 128 -15.03 15.91 -19.68
N ALA A 129 -16.21 15.79 -20.30
CA ALA A 129 -17.40 16.52 -19.88
C ALA A 129 -17.83 16.15 -18.45
N GLU A 130 -17.82 14.86 -18.11
CA GLU A 130 -18.07 14.36 -16.75
C GLU A 130 -17.05 14.93 -15.76
N MET A 131 -15.77 14.96 -16.12
CA MET A 131 -14.73 15.51 -15.26
C MET A 131 -14.91 17.02 -15.04
N LYS A 132 -15.27 17.79 -16.07
CA LYS A 132 -15.63 19.23 -15.95
C LYS A 132 -16.78 19.43 -14.95
N ALA A 133 -17.82 18.60 -15.04
CA ALA A 133 -18.93 18.64 -14.10
C ALA A 133 -18.49 18.28 -12.66
N GLN A 134 -17.70 17.23 -12.51
CA GLN A 134 -17.17 16.78 -11.22
C GLN A 134 -16.30 17.85 -10.54
N ILE A 135 -15.50 18.63 -11.27
CA ILE A 135 -14.73 19.75 -10.69
C ILE A 135 -15.65 20.73 -9.96
N LEU A 136 -16.76 21.12 -10.59
CA LEU A 136 -17.74 22.03 -9.99
C LEU A 136 -18.54 21.38 -8.87
N LEU A 137 -18.91 20.11 -9.04
CA LEU A 137 -19.60 19.35 -8.00
C LEU A 137 -18.71 19.17 -6.77
N ASN A 138 -17.40 18.98 -6.95
CA ASN A 138 -16.44 18.84 -5.85
C ASN A 138 -16.40 20.10 -4.98
N LEU A 139 -16.38 21.28 -5.61
CA LEU A 139 -16.32 22.56 -4.90
C LEU A 139 -17.55 22.86 -4.02
N ARG A 140 -18.68 22.16 -4.25
CA ARG A 140 -19.95 22.44 -3.57
C ARG A 140 -20.64 21.20 -3.04
N CYS A 141 -21.17 20.36 -3.92
CA CYS A 141 -21.99 19.20 -3.55
C CYS A 141 -21.17 18.11 -2.86
N ASN A 142 -20.00 17.75 -3.40
CA ASN A 142 -19.20 16.68 -2.83
C ASN A 142 -18.43 17.17 -1.60
N ALA A 143 -17.99 18.43 -1.53
CA ALA A 143 -17.45 19.01 -0.29
C ALA A 143 -18.40 18.85 0.91
N LYS A 144 -19.71 19.03 0.69
CA LYS A 144 -20.74 18.78 1.71
C LYS A 144 -20.82 17.30 2.10
N LEU A 145 -20.78 16.40 1.12
CA LEU A 145 -20.80 14.95 1.36
C LEU A 145 -19.56 14.49 2.12
N ASP A 146 -18.38 15.00 1.76
CA ASP A 146 -17.10 14.67 2.39
C ASP A 146 -17.08 15.08 3.88
N ILE A 147 -17.84 16.11 4.25
CA ILE A 147 -18.00 16.51 5.64
C ILE A 147 -18.97 15.62 6.41
N GLN A 148 -20.06 15.18 5.78
CA GLN A 148 -21.02 14.27 6.40
C GLN A 148 -20.48 12.84 6.50
N LYS A 149 -19.70 12.43 5.49
CA LYS A 149 -19.13 11.10 5.35
C LYS A 149 -17.76 11.21 4.67
N SER A 150 -16.72 11.35 5.48
CA SER A 150 -15.34 11.57 4.99
C SER A 150 -14.65 10.33 4.43
N TYR A 151 -15.24 9.14 4.60
CA TYR A 151 -14.72 7.87 4.09
C TYR A 151 -15.84 7.03 3.46
N PRO A 152 -15.62 6.40 2.28
CA PRO A 152 -14.41 6.44 1.46
C PRO A 152 -14.25 7.75 0.69
N TYR A 153 -13.02 8.26 0.61
CA TYR A 153 -12.69 9.49 -0.11
C TYR A 153 -12.17 9.15 -1.52
N ASP A 154 -12.92 9.52 -2.56
CA ASP A 154 -12.66 9.16 -3.96
C ASP A 154 -12.33 10.37 -4.87
N ARG A 155 -12.08 11.55 -4.27
CA ARG A 155 -11.88 12.80 -5.00
C ARG A 155 -10.39 13.12 -5.19
N THR A 156 -10.01 13.60 -6.37
CA THR A 156 -8.61 13.94 -6.68
C THR A 156 -8.31 15.43 -6.53
N CYS A 157 -9.29 16.32 -6.68
CA CYS A 157 -9.09 17.76 -6.59
C CYS A 157 -10.37 18.49 -6.19
N CYS A 158 -10.22 19.78 -5.87
CA CYS A 158 -11.32 20.74 -5.71
C CYS A 158 -12.31 20.39 -4.58
N THR A 159 -11.87 19.73 -3.51
CA THR A 159 -12.63 19.50 -2.28
C THR A 159 -11.70 19.49 -1.08
N ASP A 160 -12.23 19.74 0.13
CA ASP A 160 -11.51 19.60 1.38
C ASP A 160 -11.64 18.16 1.93
N TYR A 161 -10.70 17.75 2.78
CA TYR A 161 -10.60 16.38 3.31
C TYR A 161 -11.65 16.03 4.39
N GLY A 162 -12.83 16.65 4.35
CA GLY A 162 -13.92 16.40 5.28
C GLY A 162 -13.61 16.79 6.74
N GLN A 163 -14.48 16.36 7.66
CA GLN A 163 -14.28 16.61 9.09
C GLN A 163 -13.27 15.65 9.69
N LYS A 164 -12.31 16.20 10.43
CA LYS A 164 -11.31 15.43 11.18
C LYS A 164 -11.89 15.02 12.52
N SER A 165 -11.85 13.72 12.84
CA SER A 165 -12.27 13.23 14.16
C SER A 165 -11.42 13.88 15.26
N PHE A 166 -12.04 14.14 16.42
CA PHE A 166 -11.34 14.71 17.58
C PHE A 166 -10.14 13.84 17.99
N ILE A 167 -10.28 12.52 17.90
CA ILE A 167 -9.18 11.58 18.15
C ILE A 167 -8.07 11.74 17.14
N GLN A 168 -8.40 11.84 15.86
CA GLN A 168 -7.41 12.03 14.81
C GLN A 168 -6.58 13.30 15.06
N ILE A 169 -7.23 14.41 15.42
CA ILE A 169 -6.54 15.66 15.75
C ILE A 169 -5.60 15.48 16.95
N ILE A 170 -6.06 14.84 18.03
CA ILE A 170 -5.23 14.57 19.21
C ILE A 170 -4.04 13.68 18.85
N LEU A 171 -4.25 12.58 18.13
CA LEU A 171 -3.19 11.62 17.80
C LEU A 171 -2.14 12.23 16.87
N VAL A 172 -2.57 12.98 15.85
CA VAL A 172 -1.65 13.70 14.97
C VAL A 172 -0.85 14.74 15.76
N THR A 173 -1.50 15.51 16.64
CA THR A 173 -0.83 16.53 17.46
C THR A 173 0.17 15.91 18.42
N LEU A 174 -0.24 14.87 19.17
CA LEU A 174 0.64 14.13 20.08
C LEU A 174 1.79 13.45 19.31
N GLY A 175 1.53 12.94 18.11
CA GLY A 175 2.54 12.37 17.23
C GLY A 175 3.61 13.39 16.83
N ILE A 176 3.20 14.59 16.41
CA ILE A 176 4.11 15.70 16.07
C ILE A 176 4.96 16.10 17.29
N LEU A 177 4.33 16.26 18.46
CA LEU A 177 5.03 16.59 19.70
C LEU A 177 6.02 15.49 20.12
N TYR A 178 5.64 14.22 19.98
CA TYR A 178 6.51 13.08 20.31
C TYR A 178 7.74 13.02 19.39
N VAL A 179 7.54 13.15 18.08
CA VAL A 179 8.64 13.16 17.10
C VAL A 179 9.55 14.36 17.32
N GLY A 180 8.99 15.56 17.56
CA GLY A 180 9.76 16.75 17.89
C GLY A 180 10.60 16.57 19.16
N GLY A 181 9.99 16.03 20.22
CA GLY A 181 10.69 15.71 21.47
C GLY A 181 11.81 14.70 21.27
N ALA A 182 11.55 13.61 20.54
CA ALA A 182 12.55 12.58 20.23
C ALA A 182 13.72 13.15 19.41
N ALA A 183 13.44 13.96 18.39
CA ALA A 183 14.47 14.62 17.60
C ALA A 183 15.35 15.54 18.44
N ILE A 184 14.75 16.34 19.33
CA ILE A 184 15.50 17.22 20.25
C ILE A 184 16.39 16.39 21.16
N THR A 185 15.88 15.28 21.73
CA THR A 185 16.69 14.42 22.62
C THR A 185 17.87 13.79 21.90
N GLU A 186 17.70 13.35 20.65
CA GLU A 186 18.78 12.80 19.83
C GLU A 186 19.81 13.87 19.47
N ILE A 187 19.37 15.08 19.10
CA ILE A 187 20.28 16.20 18.81
C ILE A 187 21.12 16.56 20.05
N ILE A 188 20.52 16.56 21.24
CA ILE A 188 21.23 16.80 22.51
C ILE A 188 22.22 15.66 22.80
N ALA A 189 21.84 14.41 22.59
CA ALA A 189 22.72 13.25 22.77
C ALA A 189 23.94 13.31 21.84
N LEU A 190 23.71 13.59 20.55
CA LEU A 190 24.78 13.78 19.56
C LEU A 190 25.74 14.91 19.95
N ARG A 191 25.22 16.01 20.52
CA ARG A 191 26.04 17.15 20.95
C ARG A 191 26.83 16.85 22.23
N SER A 192 26.25 16.12 23.17
CA SER A 192 26.86 15.84 24.48
C SER A 192 27.80 14.63 24.49
N SER A 193 27.79 13.80 23.44
CA SER A 193 28.45 12.48 23.41
C SER A 193 28.04 11.55 24.56
N GLU A 194 26.98 11.90 25.30
CA GLU A 194 26.37 11.09 26.35
C GLU A 194 25.11 10.42 25.81
N ALA A 195 24.83 9.20 26.26
CA ALA A 195 23.60 8.51 25.91
C ALA A 195 22.37 9.33 26.37
N PRO A 196 21.27 9.36 25.59
CA PRO A 196 20.08 10.11 25.94
C PRO A 196 19.53 9.67 27.30
N LYS A 197 19.43 10.62 28.24
CA LYS A 197 18.97 10.37 29.62
C LYS A 197 17.46 10.11 29.74
N TRP A 198 16.69 10.42 28.69
CA TRP A 198 15.23 10.41 28.70
C TRP A 198 14.68 9.16 28.01
N ALA A 199 14.49 8.08 28.78
CA ALA A 199 14.06 6.76 28.29
C ALA A 199 12.65 6.70 27.64
N ILE A 200 11.90 7.80 27.66
CA ILE A 200 10.54 7.89 27.08
C ILE A 200 10.60 8.06 25.55
N PHE A 201 11.64 8.71 25.03
CA PHE A 201 11.81 8.96 23.61
C PHE A 201 12.61 7.81 22.99
N ASN A 202 11.90 6.91 22.32
CA ASN A 202 12.48 5.77 21.64
C ASN A 202 12.52 6.04 20.13
N LEU A 203 13.70 5.88 19.51
CA LEU A 203 13.90 6.17 18.10
C LEU A 203 13.07 5.27 17.17
N ASP A 204 12.87 4.00 17.52
CA ASP A 204 12.01 3.09 16.74
C ASP A 204 10.56 3.59 16.76
N VAL A 205 10.05 3.96 17.94
CA VAL A 205 8.70 4.53 18.07
C VAL A 205 8.59 5.86 17.32
N ALA A 206 9.59 6.74 17.43
CA ALA A 206 9.60 8.02 16.72
C ALA A 206 9.63 7.83 15.19
N THR A 207 10.41 6.86 14.69
CA THR A 207 10.47 6.52 13.26
C THR A 207 9.13 5.97 12.77
N PHE A 208 8.49 5.10 13.57
CA PHE A 208 7.17 4.57 13.27
C PHE A 208 6.11 5.68 13.19
N VAL A 209 6.06 6.58 14.18
CA VAL A 209 5.13 7.73 14.21
C VAL A 209 5.41 8.69 13.05
N THR A 210 6.69 8.92 12.70
CA THR A 210 7.06 9.73 11.54
C THR A 210 6.51 9.14 10.24
N GLY A 211 6.52 7.81 10.09
CA GLY A 211 5.89 7.14 8.95
C GLY A 211 4.37 7.39 8.88
N LEU A 212 3.67 7.37 10.01
CA LEU A 212 2.23 7.67 10.07
C LEU A 212 1.94 9.14 9.72
N LEU A 213 2.74 10.07 10.26
CA LEU A 213 2.62 11.49 9.95
C LEU A 213 2.94 11.79 8.49
N ALA A 214 3.90 11.06 7.89
CA ALA A 214 4.21 11.18 6.47
C ALA A 214 3.01 10.74 5.60
N CYS A 215 2.32 9.64 5.95
CA CYS A 215 1.07 9.26 5.28
C CYS A 215 -0.01 10.33 5.41
N TYR A 216 -0.22 10.86 6.61
CA TYR A 216 -1.21 11.92 6.85
C TYR A 216 -0.89 13.18 6.03
N TRP A 217 0.38 13.61 6.05
CA TRP A 217 0.84 14.77 5.31
C TRP A 217 0.74 14.56 3.79
N ALA A 218 1.09 13.38 3.29
CA ALA A 218 1.02 13.05 1.88
C ALA A 218 -0.42 13.04 1.33
N ASP A 219 -1.31 12.30 2.01
CA ASP A 219 -2.62 11.97 1.45
C ASP A 219 -3.77 12.82 2.01
N ARG A 220 -3.75 13.22 3.29
CA ARG A 220 -4.84 14.00 3.94
C ARG A 220 -4.58 15.50 4.02
N THR A 221 -3.60 15.99 3.27
CA THR A 221 -3.36 17.44 3.12
C THR A 221 -3.22 17.80 1.65
N GLN A 222 -3.39 19.07 1.32
CA GLN A 222 -3.20 19.59 -0.03
C GLN A 222 -1.72 19.85 -0.39
N SER A 223 -0.77 19.30 0.37
CA SER A 223 0.67 19.51 0.13
C SER A 223 1.16 18.85 -1.16
N PHE A 224 0.48 17.81 -1.63
CA PHE A 224 0.77 17.11 -2.88
C PHE A 224 -0.47 17.08 -3.77
N ALA A 225 -0.24 17.12 -5.08
CA ALA A 225 -1.31 16.96 -6.06
C ALA A 225 -1.75 15.49 -6.12
N LYS A 226 -3.03 15.25 -6.44
CA LYS A 226 -3.56 13.91 -6.68
C LYS A 226 -4.03 13.79 -8.12
N GLY A 227 -3.48 12.81 -8.83
CA GLY A 227 -3.88 12.49 -10.21
C GLY A 227 -4.88 11.34 -10.27
N SER A 228 -5.66 11.27 -11.35
CA SER A 228 -6.51 10.10 -11.63
C SER A 228 -5.67 8.91 -12.13
N LYS A 229 -6.18 7.70 -11.86
CA LYS A 229 -5.62 6.46 -12.36
C LYS A 229 -6.12 6.18 -13.77
N GLU A 230 -5.22 6.29 -14.73
CA GLU A 230 -5.46 5.86 -16.11
C GLU A 230 -4.61 4.65 -16.42
N TYR A 231 -5.26 3.59 -16.90
CA TYR A 231 -4.60 2.35 -17.27
C TYR A 231 -4.15 2.39 -18.72
N ASN A 232 -2.85 2.21 -18.92
CA ASN A 232 -2.25 1.95 -20.22
C ASN A 232 -1.39 0.67 -20.14
N MET A 233 -1.58 -0.23 -21.12
CA MET A 233 -0.85 -1.49 -21.18
C MET A 233 0.66 -1.29 -21.38
N PHE A 234 1.06 -0.29 -22.17
CA PHE A 234 2.47 0.01 -22.42
C PHE A 234 3.17 0.44 -21.12
N ASP A 235 2.55 1.32 -20.35
CA ASP A 235 3.09 1.83 -19.08
C ASP A 235 3.29 0.70 -18.06
N PHE A 236 2.29 -0.19 -17.94
CA PHE A 236 2.40 -1.36 -17.05
C PHE A 236 3.57 -2.27 -17.44
N ASN A 237 3.72 -2.58 -18.73
CA ASN A 237 4.78 -3.46 -19.21
C ASN A 237 6.16 -2.81 -19.05
N LEU A 238 6.29 -1.52 -19.38
CA LEU A 238 7.53 -0.77 -19.24
C LEU A 238 7.97 -0.70 -17.77
N MET A 239 7.08 -0.32 -16.86
CA MET A 239 7.39 -0.24 -15.42
C MET A 239 7.74 -1.62 -14.85
N SER A 240 7.02 -2.67 -15.25
CA SER A 240 7.32 -4.04 -14.83
C SER A 240 8.70 -4.48 -15.31
N ALA A 241 9.04 -4.22 -16.58
CA ALA A 241 10.35 -4.53 -17.14
C ALA A 241 11.48 -3.78 -16.42
N LEU A 242 11.31 -2.47 -16.14
CA LEU A 242 12.27 -1.68 -15.38
C LEU A 242 12.47 -2.23 -13.96
N CYS A 243 11.39 -2.62 -13.29
CA CYS A 243 11.47 -3.25 -11.95
C CYS A 243 12.30 -4.54 -11.98
N PHE A 244 12.13 -5.38 -13.01
CA PHE A 244 12.92 -6.60 -13.16
C PHE A 244 14.37 -6.34 -13.55
N ILE A 245 14.65 -5.36 -14.40
CA ILE A 245 16.02 -4.96 -14.77
C ILE A 245 16.78 -4.51 -13.52
N VAL A 246 16.20 -3.58 -12.74
CA VAL A 246 16.81 -3.09 -11.49
C VAL A 246 16.88 -4.19 -10.43
N GLY A 247 15.85 -5.02 -10.35
CA GLY A 247 15.79 -6.14 -9.41
C GLY A 247 16.90 -7.17 -9.67
N PHE A 248 17.14 -7.55 -10.92
CA PHE A 248 18.16 -8.54 -11.28
C PHE A 248 19.57 -7.96 -11.47
N ALA A 249 19.74 -6.64 -11.38
CA ALA A 249 21.07 -6.03 -11.46
C ALA A 249 22.03 -6.52 -10.35
N PHE A 250 21.51 -6.87 -9.17
CA PHE A 250 22.31 -7.23 -7.99
C PHE A 250 22.08 -8.68 -7.53
N MET A 251 22.47 -9.64 -8.37
CA MET A 251 22.43 -11.07 -8.06
C MET A 251 23.62 -11.50 -7.19
N THR A 252 23.37 -12.30 -6.16
CA THR A 252 24.41 -12.87 -5.29
C THR A 252 24.14 -14.33 -4.96
N LYS A 253 25.18 -15.08 -4.60
CA LYS A 253 25.02 -16.42 -4.01
C LYS A 253 24.59 -16.33 -2.55
N SER A 254 23.68 -17.23 -2.17
CA SER A 254 23.25 -17.48 -0.79
C SER A 254 24.43 -17.92 0.06
N LYS A 255 24.50 -17.43 1.30
CA LYS A 255 25.51 -17.86 2.27
C LYS A 255 24.91 -18.99 3.14
N PRO A 256 25.72 -19.99 3.54
CA PRO A 256 25.27 -20.95 4.54
C PRO A 256 24.91 -20.22 5.85
N PRO A 257 23.84 -20.61 6.56
CA PRO A 257 23.52 -20.02 7.85
C PRO A 257 24.68 -20.28 8.84
N PRO A 258 25.05 -19.29 9.68
CA PRO A 258 26.08 -19.49 10.69
C PRO A 258 25.66 -20.58 11.70
N PRO A 259 26.61 -21.37 12.23
CA PRO A 259 26.30 -22.38 13.24
C PRO A 259 25.69 -21.75 14.49
N ARG A 260 24.69 -22.42 15.06
CA ARG A 260 23.95 -21.94 16.23
C ARG A 260 24.85 -22.03 17.47
N PRO A 261 24.93 -20.99 18.33
CA PRO A 261 25.67 -21.08 19.59
C PRO A 261 25.11 -22.22 20.45
N GLY A 262 25.98 -23.13 20.92
CA GLY A 262 25.61 -24.23 21.83
C GLY A 262 24.97 -25.47 21.20
N ALA A 263 24.81 -25.55 19.88
CA ALA A 263 24.42 -26.81 19.23
C ALA A 263 25.66 -27.71 19.04
N ALA A 264 25.56 -28.99 19.41
CA ALA A 264 26.50 -30.01 18.97
C ALA A 264 26.68 -29.92 17.44
N PRO A 265 27.86 -30.26 16.88
CA PRO A 265 28.16 -30.10 15.46
C PRO A 265 27.29 -31.04 14.60
N ALA A 266 26.01 -30.71 14.47
CA ALA A 266 25.19 -31.16 13.37
C ALA A 266 25.80 -30.48 12.15
N ALA A 267 26.45 -31.29 11.30
CA ALA A 267 27.17 -30.86 10.12
C ALA A 267 26.42 -29.72 9.42
N ALA A 268 27.01 -28.52 9.46
CA ALA A 268 26.65 -27.51 8.49
C ALA A 268 26.76 -28.18 7.11
N PRO A 269 25.79 -28.02 6.20
CA PRO A 269 25.81 -28.72 4.92
C PRO A 269 27.17 -28.45 4.26
N ALA A 270 27.94 -29.52 4.02
CA ALA A 270 29.32 -29.43 3.56
C ALA A 270 29.42 -28.79 2.17
N THR A 271 28.30 -28.75 1.42
CA THR A 271 28.12 -28.08 0.14
C THR A 271 26.75 -27.39 0.09
N LEU A 272 26.65 -26.30 -0.69
CA LEU A 272 25.38 -25.58 -0.93
C LEU A 272 24.30 -26.45 -1.62
N ASP A 273 24.67 -27.61 -2.16
CA ASP A 273 23.78 -28.53 -2.87
C ASP A 273 22.82 -29.30 -1.95
N ASP A 274 23.16 -29.41 -0.66
CA ASP A 274 22.35 -30.03 0.40
C ASP A 274 21.39 -29.03 1.08
N ALA A 275 21.38 -27.77 0.65
CA ALA A 275 20.46 -26.77 1.19
C ALA A 275 19.00 -27.17 0.92
N LYS A 276 18.16 -27.09 1.95
CA LYS A 276 16.73 -27.36 1.82
C LYS A 276 16.09 -26.42 0.80
N PRO A 277 15.13 -26.89 -0.02
CA PRO A 277 14.39 -26.06 -0.95
C PRO A 277 13.74 -24.85 -0.24
N LEU A 278 13.69 -23.70 -0.93
CA LEU A 278 13.27 -22.40 -0.42
C LEU A 278 14.08 -21.92 0.79
N SER A 279 15.27 -21.38 0.52
CA SER A 279 16.01 -20.65 1.56
C SER A 279 15.22 -19.40 2.00
N ARG A 280 15.60 -18.84 3.16
CA ARG A 280 15.02 -17.59 3.65
C ARG A 280 15.25 -16.46 2.63
N ASP A 281 16.46 -16.35 2.11
CA ASP A 281 16.83 -15.33 1.11
C ASP A 281 15.99 -15.47 -0.17
N GLN A 282 15.72 -16.69 -0.63
CA GLN A 282 14.85 -16.94 -1.79
C GLN A 282 13.38 -16.61 -1.51
N THR A 283 12.90 -16.88 -0.30
CA THR A 283 11.52 -16.55 0.08
C THR A 283 11.35 -15.04 0.18
N ASP A 284 12.33 -14.33 0.75
CA ASP A 284 12.33 -12.86 0.80
C ASP A 284 12.47 -12.27 -0.62
N GLU A 285 13.33 -12.81 -1.48
CA GLU A 285 13.37 -12.45 -2.91
C GLU A 285 12.02 -12.64 -3.58
N TRP A 286 11.35 -13.78 -3.33
CA TRP A 286 10.05 -14.08 -3.89
C TRP A 286 9.00 -13.04 -3.49
N LYS A 287 8.93 -12.69 -2.20
CA LYS A 287 8.08 -11.60 -1.73
C LYS A 287 8.43 -10.27 -2.40
N GLY A 288 9.72 -9.97 -2.55
CA GLY A 288 10.19 -8.71 -3.13
C GLY A 288 9.69 -8.46 -4.54
N TRP A 289 9.89 -9.42 -5.45
CA TRP A 289 9.43 -9.23 -6.83
C TRP A 289 7.90 -9.28 -6.94
N MET A 290 7.23 -10.09 -6.11
CA MET A 290 5.76 -10.08 -6.04
C MET A 290 5.26 -8.70 -5.58
N GLN A 291 5.89 -8.12 -4.56
CA GLN A 291 5.54 -6.81 -4.06
C GLN A 291 5.75 -5.73 -5.12
N ALA A 292 6.87 -5.75 -5.84
CA ALA A 292 7.15 -4.80 -6.91
C ALA A 292 6.05 -4.82 -7.99
N LEU A 293 5.62 -6.01 -8.43
CA LEU A 293 4.54 -6.14 -9.40
C LEU A 293 3.19 -5.65 -8.86
N ILE A 294 2.87 -5.94 -7.59
CA ILE A 294 1.65 -5.46 -6.94
C ILE A 294 1.63 -3.92 -6.86
N LEU A 295 2.77 -3.28 -6.58
CA LEU A 295 2.89 -1.82 -6.58
C LEU A 295 2.62 -1.23 -7.96
N VAL A 296 3.26 -1.78 -9.01
CA VAL A 296 3.06 -1.34 -10.40
C VAL A 296 1.59 -1.51 -10.79
N TYR A 297 0.99 -2.66 -10.46
CA TYR A 297 -0.42 -2.95 -10.71
C TYR A 297 -1.38 -1.92 -10.10
N HIS A 298 -1.19 -1.56 -8.83
CA HIS A 298 -2.07 -0.59 -8.18
C HIS A 298 -1.85 0.84 -8.67
N TRP A 299 -0.60 1.19 -9.01
CA TRP A 299 -0.24 2.52 -9.49
C TRP A 299 -0.75 2.75 -10.92
N THR A 300 -0.65 1.78 -11.82
CA THR A 300 -1.19 1.93 -13.20
C THR A 300 -2.70 1.70 -13.29
N GLY A 301 -3.37 1.29 -12.21
CA GLY A 301 -4.81 0.96 -12.27
C GLY A 301 -5.12 -0.27 -13.13
N ALA A 302 -4.15 -1.17 -13.31
CA ALA A 302 -4.25 -2.37 -14.15
C ALA A 302 -5.30 -3.39 -13.65
N SER A 303 -6.00 -3.11 -12.56
CA SER A 303 -7.14 -3.88 -12.10
C SER A 303 -8.27 -3.97 -13.13
N ARG A 304 -8.35 -3.05 -14.10
CA ARG A 304 -9.38 -3.09 -15.17
C ARG A 304 -9.17 -4.26 -16.14
N ASP A 305 -7.94 -4.71 -16.32
CA ASP A 305 -7.57 -5.81 -17.23
C ASP A 305 -7.67 -7.18 -16.53
N LEU A 306 -8.39 -8.13 -17.16
CA LEU A 306 -8.59 -9.47 -16.61
C LEU A 306 -7.29 -10.30 -16.59
N ASN A 307 -6.47 -10.21 -17.64
CA ASN A 307 -5.23 -10.99 -17.75
C ASN A 307 -4.27 -10.61 -16.62
N ILE A 308 -4.07 -9.31 -16.39
CA ILE A 308 -3.20 -8.84 -15.31
C ILE A 308 -3.80 -9.20 -13.95
N TYR A 309 -5.12 -9.09 -13.79
CA TYR A 309 -5.80 -9.49 -12.55
C TYR A 309 -5.54 -10.96 -12.19
N VAL A 310 -5.63 -11.89 -13.15
CA VAL A 310 -5.32 -13.32 -12.96
C VAL A 310 -3.90 -13.50 -12.38
N GLY A 311 -2.92 -12.84 -12.99
CA GLY A 311 -1.52 -12.90 -12.55
C GLY A 311 -1.32 -12.36 -11.14
N ILE A 312 -1.82 -11.15 -10.86
CA ILE A 312 -1.68 -10.51 -9.54
C ILE A 312 -2.40 -11.31 -8.46
N ARG A 313 -3.57 -11.90 -8.78
CA ARG A 313 -4.30 -12.76 -7.84
C ARG A 313 -3.48 -13.99 -7.45
N LEU A 314 -2.79 -14.63 -8.40
CA LEU A 314 -1.86 -15.72 -8.09
C LEU A 314 -0.73 -15.29 -7.14
N LEU A 315 -0.25 -14.04 -7.23
CA LEU A 315 0.78 -13.53 -6.32
C LEU A 315 0.25 -13.40 -4.89
N VAL A 316 -0.99 -12.93 -4.71
CA VAL A 316 -1.65 -12.88 -3.39
C VAL A 316 -1.82 -14.29 -2.81
N ALA A 317 -2.26 -15.26 -3.62
CA ALA A 317 -2.33 -16.66 -3.21
C ALA A 317 -0.95 -17.24 -2.84
N ALA A 318 0.11 -16.86 -3.56
CA ALA A 318 1.49 -17.24 -3.24
C ALA A 318 1.98 -16.67 -1.88
N TYR A 319 1.58 -15.45 -1.51
CA TYR A 319 1.86 -14.91 -0.17
C TYR A 319 1.19 -15.72 0.94
N LEU A 320 -0.06 -16.14 0.74
CA LEU A 320 -0.79 -16.96 1.69
C LEU A 320 -0.25 -18.40 1.74
N PHE A 321 0.19 -18.95 0.60
CA PHE A 321 0.97 -20.19 0.54
C PHE A 321 2.22 -20.10 1.43
N GLN A 322 3.00 -19.02 1.29
CA GLN A 322 4.22 -18.83 2.08
C GLN A 322 3.94 -18.71 3.58
N THR A 323 2.80 -18.13 3.96
CA THR A 323 2.34 -18.08 5.36
C THR A 323 2.09 -19.48 5.89
N GLY A 324 1.34 -20.31 5.15
CA GLY A 324 1.11 -21.73 5.47
C GLY A 324 2.41 -22.53 5.56
N PHE A 325 3.29 -22.38 4.56
CA PHE A 325 4.57 -23.06 4.48
C PHE A 325 5.50 -22.69 5.63
N GLY A 326 5.74 -21.39 5.85
CA GLY A 326 6.67 -20.90 6.86
C GLY A 326 6.24 -21.25 8.29
N HIS A 327 4.95 -21.10 8.61
CA HIS A 327 4.44 -21.48 9.91
C HIS A 327 4.35 -23.00 10.09
N GLY A 328 3.99 -23.75 9.05
CA GLY A 328 4.00 -25.21 9.05
C GLY A 328 5.38 -25.80 9.33
N VAL A 329 6.43 -25.26 8.68
CA VAL A 329 7.84 -25.62 8.93
C VAL A 329 8.23 -25.29 10.36
N PHE A 330 7.87 -24.10 10.85
CA PHE A 330 8.21 -23.68 12.21
C PHE A 330 7.56 -24.60 13.25
N PHE A 331 6.24 -24.80 13.22
CA PHE A 331 5.54 -25.60 14.24
C PHE A 331 5.97 -27.07 14.19
N SER A 332 6.28 -27.60 13.01
CA SER A 332 6.80 -28.96 12.84
C SER A 332 8.22 -29.12 13.38
N SER A 333 9.07 -28.10 13.25
CA SER A 333 10.49 -28.20 13.62
C SER A 333 10.78 -27.73 15.05
N LYS A 334 10.24 -26.58 15.44
CA LYS A 334 10.55 -25.91 16.73
C LYS A 334 9.57 -26.26 17.85
N LYS A 335 8.35 -26.71 17.52
CA LYS A 335 7.29 -27.08 18.48
C LYS A 335 7.01 -26.04 19.59
N ASP A 336 7.28 -24.76 19.32
CA ASP A 336 7.02 -23.67 20.26
C ASP A 336 5.60 -23.11 20.07
N PHE A 337 4.77 -23.36 21.09
CA PHE A 337 3.37 -22.95 21.21
C PHE A 337 3.17 -21.87 22.28
N SER A 338 4.20 -21.08 22.57
CA SER A 338 4.12 -20.03 23.57
C SER A 338 3.20 -18.87 23.16
N PHE A 339 2.53 -18.27 24.14
CA PHE A 339 1.77 -17.03 23.94
C PHE A 339 2.66 -15.89 23.43
N LYS A 340 3.94 -15.87 23.86
CA LYS A 340 4.94 -14.90 23.41
C LYS A 340 5.08 -14.87 21.90
N ARG A 341 5.10 -16.06 21.27
CA ARG A 341 5.17 -16.17 19.82
C ARG A 341 3.91 -15.66 19.13
N VAL A 342 2.73 -16.00 19.65
CA VAL A 342 1.45 -15.54 19.09
C VAL A 342 1.39 -14.00 19.14
N ALA A 343 1.70 -13.41 20.29
CA ALA A 343 1.76 -11.96 20.45
C ALA A 343 2.78 -11.31 19.49
N ALA A 344 3.99 -11.85 19.39
CA ALA A 344 5.02 -11.31 18.50
C ALA A 344 4.61 -11.32 17.02
N VAL A 345 4.00 -12.41 16.54
CA VAL A 345 3.56 -12.52 15.15
C VAL A 345 2.38 -11.58 14.87
N LEU A 346 1.36 -11.56 15.75
CA LEU A 346 0.20 -10.69 15.57
C LEU A 346 0.58 -9.21 15.62
N LEU A 347 1.46 -8.81 16.54
CA LEU A 347 1.97 -7.44 16.57
C LEU A 347 2.74 -7.13 15.29
N ARG A 348 3.64 -8.01 14.83
CA ARG A 348 4.42 -7.76 13.60
C ARG A 348 3.55 -7.60 12.35
N LEU A 349 2.42 -8.30 12.29
CA LEU A 349 1.50 -8.25 11.16
C LEU A 349 0.57 -7.03 11.20
N ASN A 350 0.14 -6.59 12.39
CA ASN A 350 -0.96 -5.63 12.50
C ASN A 350 -0.56 -4.26 13.06
N LEU A 351 0.65 -4.08 13.60
CA LEU A 351 1.02 -2.81 14.26
C LEU A 351 0.78 -1.58 13.36
N LEU A 352 1.22 -1.63 12.11
CA LEU A 352 1.03 -0.55 11.14
C LEU A 352 -0.44 -0.43 10.70
N SER A 353 -1.07 -1.55 10.32
CA SER A 353 -2.46 -1.58 9.83
C SER A 353 -3.50 -1.24 10.89
N CYS A 354 -3.19 -1.40 12.19
CA CYS A 354 -4.05 -0.94 13.28
C CYS A 354 -3.82 0.53 13.63
N ALA A 355 -2.62 1.07 13.41
CA ALA A 355 -2.32 2.47 13.73
C ALA A 355 -2.82 3.44 12.66
N LEU A 356 -2.69 3.09 11.38
CA LEU A 356 -3.09 3.94 10.25
C LEU A 356 -4.57 4.36 10.25
N PRO A 357 -5.57 3.49 10.54
CA PRO A 357 -6.98 3.87 10.63
C PRO A 357 -7.22 5.14 11.44
N PHE A 358 -6.61 5.24 12.62
CA PHE A 358 -6.77 6.39 13.51
C PHE A 358 -6.10 7.67 13.01
N PHE A 359 -5.03 7.57 12.22
CA PHE A 359 -4.35 8.73 11.62
C PHE A 359 -5.00 9.17 10.31
N MET A 360 -5.50 8.23 9.51
CA MET A 360 -5.97 8.48 8.14
C MET A 360 -7.49 8.64 8.05
N ASN A 361 -8.22 8.44 9.14
CA ASN A 361 -9.67 8.38 9.18
C ASN A 361 -10.24 7.28 8.24
N THR A 362 -9.74 6.04 8.37
CA THR A 362 -10.13 4.91 7.50
C THR A 362 -10.50 3.69 8.32
N ASP A 363 -11.10 2.68 7.68
CA ASP A 363 -11.40 1.41 8.33
C ASP A 363 -10.18 0.48 8.42
N TYR A 364 -10.14 -0.39 9.43
CA TYR A 364 -9.10 -1.41 9.54
C TYR A 364 -9.12 -2.40 8.36
N MET A 365 -10.31 -2.73 7.86
CA MET A 365 -10.47 -3.69 6.77
C MET A 365 -9.98 -3.16 5.41
N PHE A 366 -9.79 -1.83 5.30
CA PHE A 366 -9.14 -1.20 4.15
C PHE A 366 -7.75 -1.81 3.88
N TYR A 367 -7.02 -2.15 4.94
CA TYR A 367 -5.73 -2.85 4.87
C TYR A 367 -5.87 -4.37 4.98
N TYR A 368 -6.85 -4.95 4.28
CA TYR A 368 -7.34 -6.34 4.44
C TYR A 368 -6.26 -7.44 4.53
N PHE A 369 -5.10 -7.24 3.91
CA PHE A 369 -4.05 -8.26 3.85
C PHE A 369 -3.50 -8.61 5.24
N ALA A 370 -3.32 -7.62 6.12
CA ALA A 370 -2.84 -7.85 7.48
C ALA A 370 -3.81 -8.70 8.34
N PRO A 371 -5.12 -8.37 8.45
CA PRO A 371 -6.08 -9.22 9.13
C PRO A 371 -6.22 -10.59 8.48
N LEU A 372 -6.18 -10.68 7.15
CA LEU A 372 -6.30 -11.95 6.43
C LEU A 372 -5.16 -12.91 6.79
N VAL A 373 -3.90 -12.45 6.76
CA VAL A 373 -2.74 -13.27 7.14
C VAL A 373 -2.76 -13.62 8.63
N SER A 374 -3.19 -12.69 9.48
CA SER A 374 -3.33 -12.90 10.93
C SER A 374 -4.37 -13.97 11.26
N PHE A 375 -5.50 -13.95 10.55
CA PHE A 375 -6.54 -14.96 10.66
C PHE A 375 -6.01 -16.35 10.31
N TRP A 376 -5.37 -16.49 9.15
CA TRP A 376 -4.78 -17.78 8.74
C TRP A 376 -3.68 -18.24 9.67
N PHE A 377 -2.85 -17.34 10.21
CA PHE A 377 -1.89 -17.67 11.25
C PHE A 377 -2.55 -18.27 12.50
N LEU A 378 -3.67 -17.70 12.97
CA LEU A 378 -4.41 -18.22 14.12
C LEU A 378 -4.99 -19.62 13.85
N ILE A 379 -5.51 -19.86 12.63
CA ILE A 379 -5.97 -21.19 12.22
C ILE A 379 -4.82 -22.20 12.21
N ILE A 380 -3.67 -21.85 11.64
CA ILE A 380 -2.48 -22.70 11.63
C ILE A 380 -2.01 -22.97 13.07
N TYR A 381 -1.97 -21.94 13.92
CA TYR A 381 -1.61 -22.09 15.33
C TYR A 381 -2.56 -23.05 16.04
N ALA A 382 -3.88 -22.86 15.90
CA ALA A 382 -4.89 -23.73 16.51
C ALA A 382 -4.77 -25.18 16.01
N LEU A 383 -4.56 -25.40 14.71
CA LEU A 383 -4.33 -26.72 14.11
C LEU A 383 -3.19 -27.46 14.81
N PHE A 384 -2.04 -26.83 15.01
CA PHE A 384 -0.90 -27.49 15.66
C PHE A 384 -1.03 -27.50 17.20
N ALA A 385 -1.63 -26.49 17.82
CA ALA A 385 -1.73 -26.37 19.27
C ALA A 385 -2.78 -27.32 19.88
N ILE A 386 -3.87 -27.62 19.17
CA ILE A 386 -4.90 -28.56 19.65
C ILE A 386 -4.40 -29.99 19.45
N GLY A 387 -4.34 -30.81 20.49
CA GLY A 387 -3.91 -32.21 20.36
C GLY A 387 -2.44 -32.35 19.95
N GLN A 388 -1.54 -31.58 20.58
CA GLN A 388 -0.10 -31.53 20.27
C GLN A 388 0.58 -32.90 20.25
N LYS A 389 0.12 -33.82 21.11
CA LYS A 389 0.62 -35.20 21.22
C LYS A 389 0.53 -35.98 19.89
N TYR A 390 -0.47 -35.67 19.07
CA TYR A 390 -0.69 -36.36 17.79
C TYR A 390 0.11 -35.76 16.64
N ASN A 391 0.78 -34.62 16.83
CA ASN A 391 1.53 -33.97 15.77
C ASN A 391 2.74 -34.79 15.32
N ASP A 392 3.29 -35.66 16.19
CA ASP A 392 4.47 -36.46 15.85
C ASP A 392 4.14 -37.57 14.84
N ASN A 393 2.92 -38.10 14.87
CA ASN A 393 2.46 -39.04 13.85
C ASN A 393 2.01 -38.27 12.58
N THR A 394 2.69 -38.50 11.46
CA THR A 394 2.39 -37.86 10.17
C THR A 394 0.96 -38.13 9.70
N TRP A 395 0.42 -39.34 9.90
CA TRP A 395 -0.94 -39.65 9.48
C TRP A 395 -1.99 -38.94 10.34
N ALA A 396 -1.76 -38.86 11.65
CA ALA A 396 -2.64 -38.11 12.53
C ALA A 396 -2.61 -36.61 12.23
N LEU A 397 -1.44 -36.05 11.92
CA LEU A 397 -1.31 -34.65 11.49
C LEU A 397 -2.02 -34.39 10.14
N MET A 398 -1.89 -35.29 9.17
CA MET A 398 -2.62 -35.20 7.89
C MET A 398 -4.14 -35.27 8.10
N GLY A 399 -4.60 -36.16 8.98
CA GLY A 399 -6.01 -36.22 9.37
C GLY A 399 -6.49 -34.89 9.98
N LYS A 400 -5.71 -34.28 10.88
CA LYS A 400 -6.03 -32.97 11.46
C LYS A 400 -6.11 -31.86 10.40
N ILE A 401 -5.17 -31.86 9.44
CA ILE A 401 -5.18 -30.90 8.32
C ILE A 401 -6.44 -31.09 7.49
N ALA A 402 -6.81 -32.32 7.12
CA ALA A 402 -8.02 -32.61 6.36
C ALA A 402 -9.30 -32.18 7.10
N VAL A 403 -9.39 -32.47 8.41
CA VAL A 403 -10.51 -32.02 9.25
C VAL A 403 -10.59 -30.49 9.31
N SER A 404 -9.47 -29.80 9.52
CA SER A 404 -9.43 -28.33 9.51
C SER A 404 -9.82 -27.74 8.15
N ALA A 405 -9.35 -28.34 7.06
CA ALA A 405 -9.65 -27.92 5.69
C ALA A 405 -11.12 -28.12 5.31
N ALA A 406 -11.82 -29.09 5.92
CA ALA A 406 -13.26 -29.26 5.76
C ALA A 406 -14.06 -28.31 6.67
N ILE A 407 -13.69 -28.21 7.95
CA ILE A 407 -14.45 -27.45 8.96
C ILE A 407 -14.28 -25.95 8.78
N CYS A 408 -13.07 -25.43 8.59
CA CYS A 408 -12.85 -23.98 8.60
C CYS A 408 -13.58 -23.29 7.44
N PRO A 409 -13.39 -23.67 6.15
CA PRO A 409 -14.13 -23.05 5.06
C PRO A 409 -15.65 -23.27 5.18
N GLY A 410 -16.08 -24.48 5.55
CA GLY A 410 -17.50 -24.79 5.73
C GLY A 410 -18.16 -23.94 6.82
N ALA A 411 -17.53 -23.83 7.99
CA ALA A 411 -18.02 -22.98 9.08
C ALA A 411 -17.98 -21.49 8.72
N MET A 412 -16.96 -21.03 8.00
CA MET A 412 -16.77 -19.60 7.75
C MET A 412 -17.61 -19.07 6.58
N LEU A 413 -17.85 -19.89 5.55
CA LEU A 413 -18.53 -19.46 4.32
C LEU A 413 -19.99 -19.88 4.27
N TRP A 414 -20.35 -21.02 4.90
CA TRP A 414 -21.71 -21.59 4.76
C TRP A 414 -22.53 -21.53 6.05
N THR A 415 -21.95 -21.05 7.16
CA THR A 415 -22.67 -20.91 8.43
C THR A 415 -22.66 -19.45 8.93
N PRO A 416 -23.65 -19.03 9.74
CA PRO A 416 -23.73 -17.67 10.26
C PRO A 416 -22.72 -17.37 11.39
N VAL A 417 -21.78 -18.28 11.69
CA VAL A 417 -20.80 -18.09 12.77
C VAL A 417 -20.03 -16.78 12.60
N LEU A 418 -19.62 -16.46 11.37
CA LEU A 418 -18.88 -15.23 11.09
C LEU A 418 -19.73 -13.97 11.31
N GLN A 419 -21.02 -14.04 10.95
CA GLN A 419 -21.98 -12.96 11.21
C GLN A 419 -22.12 -12.72 12.71
N TRP A 420 -22.31 -13.77 13.51
CA TRP A 420 -22.39 -13.64 14.98
C TRP A 420 -21.12 -13.06 15.60
N VAL A 421 -19.94 -13.42 15.08
CA VAL A 421 -18.68 -12.84 15.53
C VAL A 421 -18.63 -11.35 15.19
N PHE A 422 -19.04 -10.95 13.99
CA PHE A 422 -19.01 -9.56 13.56
C PHE A 422 -20.05 -8.72 14.33
N ASP A 423 -21.24 -9.27 14.56
CA ASP A 423 -22.27 -8.63 15.39
C ASP A 423 -21.79 -8.45 16.84
N ALA A 424 -21.08 -9.44 17.40
CA ALA A 424 -20.48 -9.33 18.72
C ALA A 424 -19.35 -8.29 18.75
N LEU A 425 -18.51 -8.23 17.71
CA LEU A 425 -17.45 -7.22 17.59
C LEU A 425 -18.04 -5.81 17.47
N ASN A 426 -19.12 -5.65 16.71
CA ASN A 426 -19.83 -4.38 16.59
C ASN A 426 -20.46 -3.98 17.94
N MET A 427 -21.13 -4.92 18.61
CA MET A 427 -21.78 -4.65 19.91
C MET A 427 -20.79 -4.29 21.02
N VAL A 428 -19.64 -4.98 21.10
CA VAL A 428 -18.67 -4.79 22.20
C VAL A 428 -17.63 -3.73 21.88
N PHE A 429 -17.08 -3.75 20.66
CA PHE A 429 -15.94 -2.92 20.26
C PHE A 429 -16.33 -1.79 19.32
N ARG A 430 -17.58 -1.72 18.82
CA ARG A 430 -18.02 -0.73 17.82
C ARG A 430 -17.25 -0.82 16.50
N ILE A 431 -16.88 -2.04 16.13
CA ILE A 431 -16.13 -2.34 14.92
C ILE A 431 -17.13 -2.68 13.80
N GLU A 432 -17.23 -1.80 12.81
CA GLU A 432 -18.07 -1.99 11.62
C GLU A 432 -17.25 -2.66 10.51
N TRP A 433 -17.32 -3.99 10.40
CA TRP A 433 -16.65 -4.74 9.32
C TRP A 433 -17.67 -5.22 8.28
N ASP A 434 -17.32 -5.10 7.00
CA ASP A 434 -18.13 -5.63 5.91
C ASP A 434 -17.97 -7.16 5.81
N LEU A 435 -19.04 -7.87 6.17
CA LEU A 435 -19.10 -9.33 6.17
C LEU A 435 -18.93 -9.92 4.76
N HIS A 436 -19.55 -9.28 3.75
CA HIS A 436 -19.55 -9.81 2.39
C HIS A 436 -18.16 -9.72 1.77
N GLU A 437 -17.49 -8.58 1.93
CA GLU A 437 -16.13 -8.41 1.46
C GLU A 437 -15.17 -9.37 2.19
N TRP A 438 -15.34 -9.55 3.50
CA TRP A 438 -14.51 -10.49 4.27
C TRP A 438 -14.71 -11.96 3.83
N GLN A 439 -15.95 -12.39 3.64
CA GLN A 439 -16.28 -13.74 3.13
C GLN A 439 -15.70 -13.96 1.73
N PHE A 440 -15.82 -12.97 0.84
CA PHE A 440 -15.21 -13.00 -0.48
C PHE A 440 -13.70 -13.19 -0.39
N ARG A 441 -13.00 -12.40 0.43
CA ARG A 441 -11.53 -12.49 0.58
C ARG A 441 -11.07 -13.81 1.20
N LEU A 442 -11.80 -14.34 2.18
CA LEU A 442 -11.51 -15.65 2.79
C LEU A 442 -11.76 -16.82 1.84
N GLY A 443 -12.84 -16.77 1.05
CA GLY A 443 -13.23 -17.83 0.14
C GLY A 443 -12.26 -18.02 -1.03
N LEU A 444 -11.61 -16.94 -1.47
CA LEU A 444 -10.75 -16.98 -2.64
C LEU A 444 -9.43 -17.74 -2.45
N ASP A 445 -8.74 -17.50 -1.32
CA ASP A 445 -7.37 -18.01 -1.11
C ASP A 445 -7.27 -18.99 0.08
N GLY A 446 -8.39 -19.58 0.51
CA GLY A 446 -8.37 -20.42 1.71
C GLY A 446 -7.66 -21.76 1.55
N LEU A 447 -7.87 -22.44 0.41
CA LEU A 447 -7.29 -23.77 0.15
C LEU A 447 -5.77 -23.72 0.00
N ILE A 448 -5.23 -22.65 -0.59
CA ILE A 448 -3.79 -22.52 -0.84
C ILE A 448 -2.97 -22.49 0.45
N VAL A 449 -3.54 -21.97 1.55
CA VAL A 449 -2.89 -21.99 2.87
C VAL A 449 -2.66 -23.42 3.35
N TYR A 450 -3.65 -24.30 3.18
CA TYR A 450 -3.53 -25.72 3.54
C TYR A 450 -2.49 -26.45 2.68
N VAL A 451 -2.45 -26.16 1.38
CA VAL A 451 -1.39 -26.67 0.50
C VAL A 451 -0.02 -26.21 1.04
N GLY A 452 0.12 -24.94 1.40
CA GLY A 452 1.33 -24.41 2.05
C GLY A 452 1.74 -25.19 3.30
N ILE A 453 0.79 -25.48 4.21
CA ILE A 453 1.05 -26.28 5.42
C ILE A 453 1.56 -27.68 5.05
N ILE A 454 0.88 -28.38 4.12
CA ILE A 454 1.24 -29.74 3.69
C ILE A 454 2.66 -29.74 3.12
N MET A 455 2.97 -28.78 2.23
CA MET A 455 4.30 -28.66 1.63
C MET A 455 5.36 -28.32 2.66
N GLY A 456 5.05 -27.45 3.63
CA GLY A 456 5.93 -27.12 4.74
C GLY A 456 6.26 -28.34 5.60
N VAL A 457 5.26 -29.14 5.97
CA VAL A 457 5.43 -30.39 6.72
C VAL A 457 6.24 -31.41 5.91
N ALA A 458 5.93 -31.58 4.62
CA ALA A 458 6.63 -32.50 3.72
C ALA A 458 8.12 -32.13 3.58
N SER A 459 8.45 -30.83 3.53
CA SER A 459 9.84 -30.35 3.45
C SER A 459 10.69 -30.70 4.66
N VAL A 460 10.06 -30.83 5.83
CA VAL A 460 10.74 -31.18 7.09
C VAL A 460 10.82 -32.69 7.27
N ARG A 461 9.75 -33.43 6.95
CA ARG A 461 9.60 -34.86 7.32
C ARG A 461 9.99 -35.83 6.22
N THR A 462 9.89 -35.45 4.96
CA THR A 462 9.95 -36.40 3.85
C THR A 462 11.17 -36.16 2.99
N LYS A 463 12.12 -37.11 2.97
CA LYS A 463 13.26 -37.08 2.03
C LYS A 463 12.82 -37.11 0.56
N LEU A 464 11.66 -37.73 0.27
CA LEU A 464 11.05 -37.78 -1.06
C LEU A 464 10.76 -36.39 -1.63
N TYR A 465 10.29 -35.44 -0.80
CA TYR A 465 10.03 -34.07 -1.26
C TYR A 465 11.31 -33.43 -1.81
N ASN A 466 12.39 -33.50 -1.02
CA ASN A 466 13.69 -32.98 -1.44
C ASN A 466 14.21 -33.74 -2.67
N LYS A 467 14.05 -35.08 -2.71
CA LYS A 467 14.49 -35.91 -3.84
C LYS A 467 13.77 -35.57 -5.15
N ILE A 468 12.44 -35.44 -5.13
CA ILE A 468 11.66 -35.07 -6.32
C ILE A 468 12.08 -33.69 -6.82
N LEU A 469 12.32 -32.76 -5.90
CA LEU A 469 12.56 -31.37 -6.25
C LEU A 469 14.00 -31.10 -6.69
N THR A 470 14.99 -31.84 -6.18
CA THR A 470 16.42 -31.58 -6.44
C THR A 470 17.14 -32.69 -7.21
N GLN A 471 16.68 -33.94 -7.16
CA GLN A 471 17.35 -35.10 -7.77
C GLN A 471 16.59 -35.68 -8.97
N SER A 472 15.57 -34.99 -9.50
CA SER A 472 14.80 -35.42 -10.67
C SER A 472 15.40 -34.99 -12.02
N TYR A 473 16.71 -34.70 -12.08
CA TYR A 473 17.40 -34.17 -13.27
C TYR A 473 16.70 -32.95 -13.90
N GLY A 474 15.96 -32.16 -13.10
CA GLY A 474 15.22 -30.99 -13.56
C GLY A 474 13.83 -31.26 -14.16
N LEU A 475 13.37 -32.52 -14.27
CA LEU A 475 12.06 -32.86 -14.85
C LEU A 475 10.90 -32.20 -14.12
N ALA A 476 10.92 -32.18 -12.78
CA ALA A 476 9.91 -31.48 -11.99
C ALA A 476 9.89 -29.97 -12.30
N GLY A 477 11.07 -29.38 -12.54
CA GLY A 477 11.22 -27.98 -12.94
C GLY A 477 10.63 -27.69 -14.30
N VAL A 478 10.89 -28.54 -15.31
CA VAL A 478 10.31 -28.42 -16.65
C VAL A 478 8.78 -28.53 -16.61
N ALA A 479 8.25 -29.53 -15.89
CA ALA A 479 6.80 -29.67 -15.69
C ALA A 479 6.21 -28.42 -15.00
N GLY A 480 6.92 -27.87 -14.01
CA GLY A 480 6.55 -26.63 -13.34
C GLY A 480 6.51 -25.42 -14.28
N ILE A 481 7.53 -25.25 -15.12
CA ILE A 481 7.59 -24.17 -16.12
C ILE A 481 6.43 -24.27 -17.11
N LEU A 482 6.09 -25.49 -17.58
CA LEU A 482 4.97 -25.70 -18.51
C LEU A 482 3.60 -25.50 -17.84
N SER A 483 3.49 -25.75 -16.53
CA SER A 483 2.23 -25.60 -15.80
C SER A 483 1.75 -24.15 -15.68
N ILE A 484 2.67 -23.17 -15.67
CA ILE A 484 2.35 -21.74 -15.52
C ILE A 484 1.61 -21.17 -16.74
N PRO A 485 2.14 -21.26 -17.98
CA PRO A 485 1.43 -20.78 -19.17
C PRO A 485 0.19 -21.61 -19.47
N LEU A 486 0.20 -22.91 -19.16
CA LEU A 486 -0.99 -23.75 -19.29
C LEU A 486 -2.11 -23.28 -18.36
N TYR A 487 -1.81 -23.02 -17.09
CA TYR A 487 -2.77 -22.45 -16.15
C TYR A 487 -3.29 -21.10 -16.65
N TRP A 488 -2.40 -20.23 -17.13
CA TRP A 488 -2.78 -18.93 -17.66
C TRP A 488 -3.75 -19.05 -18.83
N TRP A 489 -3.41 -19.91 -19.80
CA TRP A 489 -4.25 -20.16 -20.97
C TRP A 489 -5.62 -20.71 -20.59
N VAL A 490 -5.69 -21.68 -19.67
CA VAL A 490 -6.96 -22.22 -19.17
C VAL A 490 -7.76 -21.15 -18.43
N ALA A 491 -7.12 -20.37 -17.56
CA ALA A 491 -7.78 -19.34 -16.76
C ALA A 491 -8.40 -18.24 -17.62
N VAL A 492 -7.68 -17.78 -18.65
CA VAL A 492 -8.16 -16.72 -19.56
C VAL A 492 -9.16 -17.25 -20.58
N SER A 493 -8.99 -18.47 -21.10
CA SER A 493 -9.94 -19.04 -22.06
C SER A 493 -11.27 -19.46 -21.42
N SER A 494 -11.27 -19.77 -20.13
CA SER A 494 -12.46 -20.25 -19.42
C SER A 494 -13.23 -19.16 -18.66
N ALA A 495 -12.69 -17.93 -18.57
CA ALA A 495 -13.29 -16.84 -17.83
C ALA A 495 -13.48 -15.60 -18.72
N GLU A 496 -14.74 -15.25 -18.99
CA GLU A 496 -15.08 -14.00 -19.69
C GLU A 496 -15.10 -12.82 -18.72
N THR A 497 -15.50 -13.07 -17.47
CA THR A 497 -15.55 -12.07 -16.42
C THR A 497 -14.62 -12.39 -15.25
N LYS A 498 -14.33 -11.38 -14.42
CA LYS A 498 -13.59 -11.58 -13.16
C LYS A 498 -14.29 -12.57 -12.23
N GLN A 499 -15.63 -12.60 -12.26
CA GLN A 499 -16.43 -13.47 -11.40
C GLN A 499 -16.21 -14.95 -11.74
N ASP A 500 -16.15 -15.28 -13.04
CA ASP A 500 -15.90 -16.64 -13.50
C ASP A 500 -14.51 -17.13 -13.06
N TYR A 501 -13.49 -16.29 -13.22
CA TYR A 501 -12.14 -16.62 -12.76
C TYR A 501 -12.08 -16.80 -11.24
N THR A 502 -12.77 -15.93 -10.47
CA THR A 502 -12.77 -16.05 -9.01
C THR A 502 -13.39 -17.34 -8.49
N ALA A 503 -14.22 -18.04 -9.28
CA ALA A 503 -14.73 -19.36 -8.94
C ALA A 503 -13.70 -20.47 -9.16
N LEU A 504 -12.86 -20.35 -10.20
CA LEU A 504 -11.81 -21.34 -10.54
C LEU A 504 -10.55 -21.19 -9.69
N HIS A 505 -10.19 -19.96 -9.33
CA HIS A 505 -8.96 -19.60 -8.62
C HIS A 505 -8.70 -20.41 -7.33
N PRO A 506 -9.69 -20.60 -6.41
CA PRO A 506 -9.44 -21.26 -5.13
C PRO A 506 -8.98 -22.71 -5.28
N VAL A 507 -9.45 -23.38 -6.33
CA VAL A 507 -9.18 -24.81 -6.57
C VAL A 507 -7.87 -25.03 -7.33
N PHE A 508 -7.58 -24.20 -8.34
CA PHE A 508 -6.47 -24.45 -9.26
C PHE A 508 -5.21 -23.59 -9.02
N SER A 509 -5.28 -22.56 -8.17
CA SER A 509 -4.16 -21.62 -7.91
C SER A 509 -2.89 -22.30 -7.39
N PHE A 510 -2.98 -23.48 -6.77
CA PHE A 510 -1.81 -24.20 -6.29
C PHE A 510 -0.89 -24.71 -7.42
N ILE A 511 -1.44 -24.97 -8.60
CA ILE A 511 -0.69 -25.53 -9.74
C ILE A 511 0.48 -24.61 -10.15
N PRO A 512 0.25 -23.33 -10.52
CA PRO A 512 1.34 -22.43 -10.90
C PRO A 512 2.30 -22.12 -9.74
N ILE A 513 1.82 -22.09 -8.49
CA ILE A 513 2.66 -21.86 -7.31
C ILE A 513 3.63 -23.03 -7.09
N MET A 514 3.13 -24.26 -7.18
CA MET A 514 3.96 -25.46 -7.11
C MET A 514 4.90 -25.55 -8.32
N GLY A 515 4.44 -25.13 -9.50
CA GLY A 515 5.25 -25.04 -10.69
C GLY A 515 6.43 -24.06 -10.54
N PHE A 516 6.19 -22.89 -9.94
CA PHE A 516 7.24 -21.91 -9.64
C PHE A 516 8.29 -22.47 -8.67
N ILE A 517 7.84 -23.16 -7.61
CA ILE A 517 8.75 -23.81 -6.65
C ILE A 517 9.60 -24.88 -7.34
N ALA A 518 9.00 -25.69 -8.22
CA ALA A 518 9.73 -26.69 -8.98
C ALA A 518 10.74 -26.07 -9.95
N ALA A 519 10.34 -25.02 -10.67
CA ALA A 519 11.21 -24.27 -11.57
C ALA A 519 12.42 -23.68 -10.82
N ARG A 520 12.21 -23.14 -9.61
CA ARG A 520 13.27 -22.57 -8.77
C ARG A 520 14.30 -23.59 -8.28
N ASN A 521 13.95 -24.88 -8.32
CA ASN A 521 14.82 -25.97 -7.89
C ASN A 521 15.38 -26.82 -9.05
N MET A 522 15.12 -26.43 -10.29
CA MET A 522 15.50 -27.19 -11.48
C MET A 522 17.02 -27.42 -11.61
N PHE A 523 17.85 -26.44 -11.22
CA PHE A 523 19.31 -26.55 -11.28
C PHE A 523 19.99 -25.86 -10.07
N PRO A 524 21.22 -26.25 -9.70
CA PRO A 524 21.91 -25.70 -8.52
C PRO A 524 22.06 -24.17 -8.51
N ALA A 525 22.28 -23.54 -9.66
CA ALA A 525 22.39 -22.08 -9.72
C ALA A 525 21.06 -21.38 -9.38
N ALA A 526 19.91 -21.90 -9.81
CA ALA A 526 18.59 -21.36 -9.44
C ALA A 526 18.30 -21.50 -7.93
N ARG A 527 18.86 -22.53 -7.28
CA ARG A 527 18.72 -22.77 -5.84
C ARG A 527 19.61 -21.87 -4.98
N THR A 528 20.75 -21.47 -5.50
CA THR A 528 21.79 -20.80 -4.71
C THR A 528 21.83 -19.30 -4.95
N TRP A 529 21.47 -18.82 -6.13
CA TRP A 529 21.50 -17.39 -6.45
C TRP A 529 20.18 -16.70 -6.16
N TYR A 530 20.24 -15.48 -5.62
CA TYR A 530 19.07 -14.64 -5.36
C TYR A 530 19.39 -13.17 -5.61
N SER A 531 18.36 -12.36 -5.91
CA SER A 531 18.45 -10.91 -6.02
C SER A 531 18.50 -10.24 -4.64
N ARG A 532 19.54 -9.45 -4.38
CA ARG A 532 19.66 -8.65 -3.14
C ARG A 532 18.60 -7.56 -3.06
N THR A 533 18.29 -6.94 -4.19
CA THR A 533 17.29 -5.86 -4.28
C THR A 533 15.91 -6.38 -3.94
N PHE A 534 15.47 -7.47 -4.58
CA PHE A 534 14.18 -8.07 -4.27
C PHE A 534 14.16 -8.65 -2.86
N ALA A 535 15.22 -9.31 -2.39
CA ALA A 535 15.27 -9.77 -0.99
C ALA A 535 15.16 -8.62 0.02
N TRP A 536 15.68 -7.43 -0.30
CA TRP A 536 15.50 -6.24 0.55
C TRP A 536 14.05 -5.75 0.56
N ILE A 537 13.42 -5.58 -0.62
CA ILE A 537 12.00 -5.21 -0.72
C ILE A 537 11.12 -6.25 0.00
N GLY A 538 11.46 -7.53 -0.12
CA GLY A 538 10.75 -8.63 0.53
C GLY A 538 10.78 -8.59 2.06
N ARG A 539 11.85 -8.07 2.66
CA ARG A 539 11.96 -7.91 4.12
C ARG A 539 11.04 -6.83 4.68
N CYS A 540 10.75 -5.80 3.88
CA CYS A 540 9.80 -4.72 4.22
C CYS A 540 8.50 -4.83 3.40
N SER A 541 8.15 -6.00 2.87
CA SER A 541 7.04 -6.13 1.91
C SER A 541 5.68 -5.78 2.53
N LEU A 542 5.47 -6.10 3.82
CA LEU A 542 4.24 -5.77 4.53
C LEU A 542 4.07 -4.25 4.66
N GLU A 543 5.10 -3.55 5.13
CA GLU A 543 5.10 -2.09 5.23
C GLU A 543 4.95 -1.44 3.87
N THR A 544 5.65 -1.95 2.86
CA THR A 544 5.54 -1.50 1.47
C THR A 544 4.11 -1.69 0.95
N PHE A 545 3.45 -2.79 1.29
CA PHE A 545 2.07 -3.05 0.91
C PHE A 545 1.09 -2.08 1.58
N THR A 546 1.27 -1.78 2.87
CA THR A 546 0.33 -0.92 3.60
C THR A 546 0.57 0.57 3.30
N LEU A 547 1.82 1.02 3.25
CA LEU A 547 2.16 2.43 3.01
C LEU A 547 1.84 2.89 1.58
N GLN A 548 1.78 1.97 0.61
CA GLN A 548 1.46 2.34 -0.79
C GLN A 548 0.13 3.09 -0.90
N PHE A 549 -0.83 2.80 0.00
CA PHE A 549 -2.17 3.37 -0.01
C PHE A 549 -2.20 4.90 0.13
N HIS A 550 -1.15 5.48 0.74
CA HIS A 550 -1.10 6.90 1.08
C HIS A 550 0.16 7.63 0.58
N ILE A 551 1.23 6.91 0.21
CA ILE A 551 2.48 7.54 -0.27
C ILE A 551 2.65 7.39 -1.78
N LEU A 552 2.23 6.25 -2.36
CA LEU A 552 2.24 6.05 -3.82
C LEU A 552 0.88 6.36 -4.44
N LEU A 553 -0.16 5.92 -3.75
CA LEU A 553 -1.56 6.19 -4.06
C LEU A 553 -2.04 7.32 -3.15
N ALA A 554 -3.16 7.90 -3.55
CA ALA A 554 -3.87 8.91 -2.77
C ALA A 554 -5.38 8.69 -2.91
N ALA A 555 -6.16 9.44 -2.14
CA ALA A 555 -7.62 9.41 -2.16
C ALA A 555 -8.17 7.97 -2.06
N ASP A 556 -7.79 7.29 -0.98
CA ASP A 556 -8.21 5.92 -0.65
C ASP A 556 -8.05 4.93 -1.83
N THR A 557 -6.90 4.99 -2.48
CA THR A 557 -6.50 4.21 -3.67
C THR A 557 -7.21 4.56 -4.97
N LYS A 558 -8.00 5.63 -5.03
CA LYS A 558 -8.65 6.10 -6.26
C LYS A 558 -7.74 7.02 -7.08
N GLY A 559 -6.82 7.71 -6.43
CA GLY A 559 -5.85 8.59 -7.05
C GLY A 559 -4.39 8.12 -6.93
N LEU A 560 -3.52 8.88 -7.57
CA LEU A 560 -2.06 8.78 -7.52
C LEU A 560 -1.49 10.02 -6.85
N LEU A 561 -0.48 9.85 -6.00
CA LEU A 561 0.24 10.99 -5.44
C LEU A 561 1.22 11.53 -6.49
N LEU A 562 1.14 12.83 -6.79
CA LEU A 562 2.00 13.50 -7.76
C LEU A 562 2.73 14.67 -7.11
N LEU A 563 3.97 14.90 -7.56
CA LEU A 563 4.71 16.12 -7.21
C LEU A 563 4.30 17.19 -8.22
N ASP A 564 3.58 18.23 -7.77
CA ASP A 564 3.10 19.37 -8.57
C ASP A 564 4.23 20.28 -9.12
N ILE A 565 5.46 19.76 -9.14
CA ILE A 565 6.68 20.48 -9.53
C ILE A 565 6.82 20.48 -11.06
N PHE A 566 6.27 19.48 -11.75
CA PHE A 566 6.34 19.35 -13.20
C PHE A 566 4.93 19.19 -13.76
N LYS A 567 4.56 20.07 -14.69
CA LYS A 567 3.32 19.98 -15.46
C LYS A 567 3.64 19.32 -16.81
N GLY A 568 2.84 18.33 -17.21
CA GLY A 568 2.97 17.65 -18.50
C GLY A 568 1.65 17.07 -18.98
N ASP A 569 1.71 16.25 -20.03
CA ASP A 569 0.57 15.62 -20.70
C ASP A 569 -0.09 14.49 -19.88
N GLY A 570 0.36 14.25 -18.64
CA GLY A 570 -0.12 13.16 -17.80
C GLY A 570 0.37 11.77 -18.20
N SER A 571 1.18 11.61 -19.25
CA SER A 571 1.74 10.33 -19.69
C SER A 571 2.92 9.87 -18.80
N LEU A 572 3.23 8.58 -18.82
CA LEU A 572 4.36 8.05 -18.07
C LEU A 572 5.69 8.65 -18.50
N LEU A 573 5.96 8.71 -19.82
CA LEU A 573 7.26 9.08 -20.38
C LEU A 573 7.53 10.60 -20.43
N CYS A 574 6.49 11.42 -20.54
CA CYS A 574 6.69 12.87 -20.60
C CYS A 574 6.60 13.52 -19.22
N ASP A 575 5.68 13.02 -18.37
CA ASP A 575 5.27 13.69 -17.13
C ASP A 575 5.52 12.85 -15.87
N ARG A 576 4.81 11.72 -15.71
CA ARG A 576 4.72 11.01 -14.43
C ARG A 576 6.04 10.37 -13.97
N TRP A 577 6.96 10.02 -14.87
CA TRP A 577 8.27 9.47 -14.49
C TRP A 577 9.08 10.40 -13.58
N ARG A 578 8.92 11.72 -13.71
CA ARG A 578 9.62 12.73 -12.90
C ARG A 578 9.15 12.73 -11.45
N SER A 579 7.87 12.45 -11.23
CA SER A 579 7.36 12.23 -9.87
C SER A 579 7.86 10.89 -9.32
N LEU A 580 7.85 9.83 -10.14
CA LEU A 580 8.28 8.49 -9.71
C LEU A 580 9.74 8.42 -9.27
N ILE A 581 10.66 9.11 -9.96
CA ILE A 581 12.10 9.07 -9.61
C ILE A 581 12.39 9.65 -8.22
N ILE A 582 11.49 10.49 -7.69
CA ILE A 582 11.60 11.07 -6.34
C ILE A 582 10.75 10.28 -5.34
N ILE A 583 9.47 10.04 -5.67
CA ILE A 583 8.53 9.38 -4.75
C ILE A 583 8.96 7.94 -4.47
N VAL A 584 9.37 7.16 -5.48
CA VAL A 584 9.66 5.72 -5.29
C VAL A 584 10.86 5.49 -4.34
N PRO A 585 12.02 6.16 -4.50
CA PRO A 585 13.11 5.99 -3.54
C PRO A 585 12.75 6.42 -2.11
N VAL A 586 12.03 7.54 -1.95
CA VAL A 586 11.58 8.03 -0.63
C VAL A 586 10.62 7.03 -0.01
N PHE A 587 9.64 6.56 -0.77
CA PHE A 587 8.66 5.56 -0.34
C PHE A 587 9.33 4.25 0.11
N LEU A 588 10.26 3.71 -0.68
CA LEU A 588 10.98 2.47 -0.33
C LEU A 588 11.88 2.67 0.90
N TRP A 589 12.49 3.85 1.04
CA TRP A 589 13.28 4.20 2.22
C TRP A 589 12.42 4.28 3.49
N ILE A 590 11.28 4.99 3.45
CA ILE A 590 10.33 5.05 4.56
C ILE A 590 9.83 3.65 4.91
N SER A 591 9.47 2.84 3.90
CA SER A 591 9.00 1.47 4.10
C SER A 591 10.06 0.60 4.81
N SER A 592 11.32 0.71 4.43
CA SER A 592 12.41 -0.01 5.11
C SER A 592 12.62 0.47 6.55
N ARG A 593 12.58 1.78 6.80
CA ARG A 593 12.74 2.34 8.15
C ARG A 593 11.59 1.98 9.07
N VAL A 594 10.35 2.04 8.58
CA VAL A 594 9.17 1.61 9.32
C VAL A 594 9.22 0.11 9.59
N ALA A 595 9.72 -0.72 8.66
CA ALA A 595 9.86 -2.16 8.89
C ALA A 595 10.90 -2.51 9.97
N ASP A 596 12.00 -1.76 10.03
CA ASP A 596 13.00 -1.89 11.10
C ASP A 596 12.37 -1.47 12.45
N ALA A 597 11.68 -0.32 12.47
CA ALA A 597 11.00 0.23 13.64
C ALA A 597 9.89 -0.69 14.19
N THR A 598 9.02 -1.24 13.33
CA THR A 598 7.98 -2.19 13.75
C THR A 598 8.61 -3.43 14.37
N GLY A 599 9.73 -3.91 13.81
CA GLY A 599 10.53 -4.99 14.39
C GLY A 599 11.10 -4.65 15.78
N GLY A 600 11.64 -3.45 15.95
CA GLY A 600 12.12 -2.94 17.24
C GLY A 600 11.01 -2.83 18.29
N MET A 601 9.87 -2.25 17.92
CA MET A 601 8.69 -2.13 18.77
C MET A 601 8.13 -3.49 19.19
N VAL A 602 8.05 -4.47 18.28
CA VAL A 602 7.61 -5.83 18.63
C VAL A 602 8.55 -6.47 19.63
N LYS A 603 9.87 -6.32 19.47
CA LYS A 603 10.85 -6.81 20.45
C LYS A 603 10.66 -6.14 21.80
N LEU A 604 10.47 -4.82 21.82
CA LEU A 604 10.22 -4.05 23.04
C LEU A 604 8.96 -4.55 23.78
N LEU A 605 7.85 -4.71 23.06
CA LEU A 605 6.56 -5.14 23.60
C LEU A 605 6.55 -6.60 24.07
N THR A 606 7.38 -7.45 23.47
CA THR A 606 7.46 -8.89 23.80
C THR A 606 8.66 -9.26 24.67
N LYS A 607 9.47 -8.29 25.10
CA LYS A 607 10.66 -8.49 25.93
C LYS A 607 10.29 -9.00 27.32
N ASP A 608 11.02 -9.97 27.85
CA ASP A 608 10.91 -10.41 29.24
C ASP A 608 11.91 -9.62 30.08
N TRP A 609 11.44 -8.56 30.76
CA TRP A 609 12.33 -7.62 31.45
C TRP A 609 13.08 -8.24 32.65
N ALA A 610 12.46 -9.23 33.31
CA ALA A 610 13.02 -9.90 34.49
C ALA A 610 14.22 -10.84 34.19
N ALA A 611 14.30 -11.41 32.98
CA ALA A 611 15.38 -12.33 32.62
C ALA A 611 16.70 -11.59 32.29
N GLN A 612 16.59 -10.36 31.79
CA GLN A 612 17.75 -9.58 31.38
C GLN A 612 18.38 -8.79 32.53
N GLU A 613 17.66 -8.46 33.61
CA GLU A 613 18.31 -7.95 34.83
C GLU A 613 19.25 -9.01 35.42
N GLN A 614 18.89 -10.31 35.33
CA GLN A 614 19.77 -11.40 35.76
C GLN A 614 20.96 -11.61 34.81
N GLU A 615 20.76 -11.58 33.48
CA GLU A 615 21.88 -11.66 32.52
C GLU A 615 22.79 -10.42 32.56
N GLU A 616 22.26 -9.21 32.69
CA GLU A 616 23.05 -7.97 32.82
C GLU A 616 23.77 -7.89 34.16
N GLN A 617 23.17 -8.38 35.25
CA GLN A 617 23.86 -8.45 36.54
C GLN A 617 25.00 -9.49 36.53
N TYR A 618 24.80 -10.62 35.83
CA TYR A 618 25.82 -11.65 35.63
C TYR A 618 26.94 -11.19 34.67
N ASP A 619 26.61 -10.47 33.59
CA ASP A 619 27.58 -9.88 32.65
C ASP A 619 28.34 -8.69 33.26
N VAL A 620 27.74 -7.94 34.18
CA VAL A 620 28.41 -6.83 34.90
C VAL A 620 29.36 -7.38 35.96
N GLU A 621 28.99 -8.43 36.70
CA GLU A 621 29.92 -9.14 37.61
C GLU A 621 31.07 -9.78 36.82
N ALA A 622 30.79 -10.44 35.69
CA ALA A 622 31.83 -11.05 34.84
C ALA A 622 32.74 -10.02 34.13
N LYS A 623 32.25 -8.81 33.82
CA LYS A 623 33.07 -7.71 33.24
C LYS A 623 33.85 -6.91 34.29
N ALA A 624 33.44 -6.92 35.56
CA ALA A 624 34.19 -6.25 36.63
C ALA A 624 35.54 -6.94 36.92
N ASP A 625 35.63 -8.25 36.65
CA ASP A 625 36.86 -9.04 36.86
C ASP A 625 37.82 -9.02 35.65
N ALA A 626 37.42 -8.41 34.53
CA ALA A 626 38.15 -8.48 33.27
C ALA A 626 38.18 -7.13 32.54
N GLU A 627 38.96 -6.15 33.02
CA GLU A 627 39.64 -5.19 32.15
C GLU A 627 40.71 -4.38 32.89
N PRO A 628 41.86 -4.15 32.23
CA PRO A 628 42.02 -2.87 31.53
C PRO A 628 42.73 -3.02 30.18
N LEU A 629 42.08 -2.63 29.07
CA LEU A 629 42.66 -1.87 27.93
C LEU A 629 41.72 -1.83 26.69
N MET A 630 41.13 -0.66 26.48
CA MET A 630 40.86 0.04 25.22
C MET A 630 40.16 -0.66 24.03
N SER A 631 38.91 -0.19 23.86
CA SER A 631 38.38 0.54 22.70
C SER A 631 37.75 -0.24 21.53
N GLY A 632 36.50 0.14 21.27
CA GLY A 632 36.06 0.42 19.90
C GLY A 632 35.07 -0.55 19.28
N ASN A 633 33.84 -0.64 19.81
CA ASN A 633 32.65 -0.97 19.02
C ASN A 633 31.38 -0.40 19.68
N MET A 634 31.12 0.88 19.40
CA MET A 634 29.85 1.53 19.69
C MET A 634 28.78 1.06 18.70
N LEU A 635 28.03 -0.01 19.01
CA LEU A 635 26.70 -0.24 18.40
C LEU A 635 25.86 -1.34 19.08
N SER A 636 25.98 -1.55 20.39
CA SER A 636 25.11 -2.51 21.11
C SER A 636 24.51 -2.00 22.43
N GLY A 637 24.38 -0.69 22.63
CA GLY A 637 23.86 -0.12 23.87
C GLY A 637 22.66 0.81 23.66
N PHE A 638 21.52 0.31 23.16
CA PHE A 638 20.36 1.19 22.89
C PHE A 638 19.04 0.78 23.57
N THR A 639 19.07 -0.02 24.63
CA THR A 639 17.88 -0.19 25.47
C THR A 639 18.25 -0.07 26.95
N ARG A 640 18.17 1.13 27.52
CA ARG A 640 18.31 1.31 28.98
C ARG A 640 17.12 2.03 29.61
N HIS A 641 16.54 1.30 30.57
CA HIS A 641 15.87 1.75 31.79
C HIS A 641 14.46 2.37 31.67
N MET A 642 13.44 1.50 31.53
CA MET A 642 12.14 1.75 32.18
C MET A 642 12.21 1.28 33.64
N PRO A 643 11.59 2.00 34.61
CA PRO A 643 11.65 1.64 36.03
C PRO A 643 10.94 0.30 36.31
N SER A 644 11.70 -0.70 36.78
CA SER A 644 11.29 -2.11 36.91
C SER A 644 10.41 -2.45 38.12
N LYS A 645 9.87 -1.45 38.85
CA LYS A 645 9.05 -1.71 40.06
C LYS A 645 7.56 -1.96 39.80
N SER A 646 7.09 -1.87 38.55
CA SER A 646 5.67 -2.12 38.23
C SER A 646 5.44 -3.56 37.76
N SER A 647 4.65 -4.33 38.52
CA SER A 647 4.17 -5.68 38.16
C SER A 647 3.57 -5.74 36.74
N TRP A 648 3.06 -4.61 36.24
CA TRP A 648 2.48 -4.46 34.90
C TRP A 648 3.51 -4.59 33.77
N ALA A 649 4.72 -4.05 33.93
CA ALA A 649 5.75 -4.06 32.88
C ALA A 649 6.34 -5.46 32.61
N ASN A 650 6.33 -6.33 33.63
CA ASN A 650 6.97 -7.64 33.56
C ASN A 650 6.06 -8.72 32.96
N ASN A 651 4.73 -8.57 32.98
CA ASN A 651 3.81 -9.58 32.46
C ASN A 651 3.39 -9.29 31.01
N LEU A 652 3.78 -10.16 30.08
CA LEU A 652 3.42 -10.02 28.67
C LEU A 652 1.89 -10.00 28.44
N LYS A 653 1.12 -10.84 29.14
CA LYS A 653 -0.34 -10.90 28.97
C LYS A 653 -1.00 -9.59 29.38
N LEU A 654 -0.50 -8.98 30.45
CA LEU A 654 -1.03 -7.73 30.99
C LEU A 654 -0.69 -6.54 30.08
N ARG A 655 0.50 -6.52 29.47
CA ARG A 655 0.86 -5.56 28.40
C ARG A 655 -0.04 -5.70 27.18
N MET A 656 -0.29 -6.92 26.71
CA MET A 656 -1.20 -7.17 25.58
C MET A 656 -2.64 -6.76 25.90
N LEU A 657 -3.11 -7.04 27.12
CA LEU A 657 -4.42 -6.58 27.60
C LEU A 657 -4.49 -5.06 27.64
N GLY A 658 -3.45 -4.38 28.12
CA GLY A 658 -3.38 -2.92 28.13
C GLY A 658 -3.46 -2.31 26.73
N LEU A 659 -2.73 -2.87 25.76
CA LEU A 659 -2.82 -2.46 24.35
C LEU A 659 -4.22 -2.68 23.77
N PHE A 660 -4.84 -3.82 24.07
CA PHE A 660 -6.19 -4.12 23.60
C PHE A 660 -7.23 -3.17 24.19
N VAL A 661 -7.15 -2.88 25.49
CA VAL A 661 -7.99 -1.88 26.15
C VAL A 661 -7.76 -0.49 25.55
N LEU A 662 -6.51 -0.11 25.28
CA LEU A 662 -6.21 1.15 24.61
C LEU A 662 -6.88 1.24 23.23
N LEU A 663 -6.69 0.23 22.38
CA LEU A 663 -7.30 0.18 21.06
C LEU A 663 -8.84 0.20 21.13
N TRP A 664 -9.41 -0.52 22.10
CA TRP A 664 -10.85 -0.50 22.34
C TRP A 664 -11.35 0.88 22.75
N THR A 665 -10.69 1.53 23.70
CA THR A 665 -11.05 2.89 24.12
C THR A 665 -10.93 3.89 22.97
N LEU A 666 -9.86 3.80 22.17
CA LEU A 666 -9.71 4.64 20.98
C LEU A 666 -10.88 4.41 20.02
N ASN A 667 -11.24 3.16 19.73
CA ASN A 667 -12.34 2.86 18.80
C ASN A 667 -13.73 3.28 19.33
N LEU A 668 -13.93 3.35 20.66
CA LEU A 668 -15.21 3.79 21.23
C LEU A 668 -15.43 5.31 21.10
N PHE A 669 -14.34 6.07 21.17
CA PHE A 669 -14.34 7.53 21.13
C PHE A 669 -14.01 8.10 19.74
N TYR A 670 -13.53 7.25 18.82
CA TYR A 670 -13.27 7.54 17.42
C TYR A 670 -14.59 7.49 16.65
#